data_AF-A0A7I7X0R8-F1
#
_entry.id   AF-A0A7I7X0R8-F1
#
_cell.length_a   1.000
_cell.length_b   1.000
_cell.length_c   1.000
_cell.angle_alpha   90.00
_cell.angle_beta   90.00
_cell.angle_gamma   90.00
#
_symmetry.space_group_name_H-M   'P 1'
#
loop_
_entity.id
_entity.type
_entity.pdbx_description
1 polymer ?
#
loop_
_entity_poly.entity_id
_entity_poly.type
_entity_poly.pdbx_seq_one_letter_code
_entity_poly.pdbx_strand_id
1 'polypeptide(L)'
;MKALAAPRRLARFAVACMVPPLAWLCVLARWPTAARGLPPWLSWFGRPGSWPTVVLTAVLLVSVCVLVLRARGDRRPGSATAAVAAGLAATSALLGISAFWDCHDDAHPPFFQPLIWTAALLKGGMTEFSMNGQVCPATTPVALVVAQLAALGAIFTGLSGVALALFRSQVDLLQANHASSVTAVIGVDADSSAMIGGIARTLSRRDTLVVIVDQADEHSAQGARAQGARVLTVDLNDPTSLVALSLWRRLERLYLLSGEPSNNRMWLDAVTGALARAGDPHIRLPLVVRVDDPWQAEAWRNQQLGGAESRWAVDTIGKYEITASWLLDNIIAAKIVRRVFICGTSQLTLALCADLNRRKLERDYYSPPTETELPAFTLVGEDADECHRDQEFHREQFGLTATGPTIDVVPSAPSVPVLERLIQTGDPATSAVIFVDDWKHAPRGAATLGSRLAARFPTMPVYSWDPDSHVSDRPMSLVGRLRTYRLMLEFPDGQAPDAWERAASLIHERYLSTLGPETTPLPSRLPWAELDEFYRGSNRRQVRNALSMVEQIAGHTWNPWGDVPTPLAERDIAGLPPLRQLERMGFDRTSAMEMARAEHQDWCRYYRDNGWRYGLSRDDKHRIHDKLVDWPVVQADPQLLNGVLVGVANTLWSLRQLGYRSHPVWRAYTRAGTVRAEQHDSPWTWTSPSGATMQADAGDWRVHDGGATWSVRNEIFRSSYLHIRNNEWQRCGTVLARRAHPGETIETAEGPTAADDGDWVVKGEAGEQWPVPADVFALHYVAVPTQ
;
A
#
# COMPACT_ATOMS: atom_id res chain seq x y z
N MET A 1 -7.93 13.59 20.12
CA MET A 1 -9.33 14.12 20.10
C MET A 1 -9.50 15.59 20.51
N LYS A 2 -8.54 16.29 21.17
CA LYS A 2 -8.72 17.69 21.62
C LYS A 2 -8.60 18.77 20.52
N ALA A 3 -8.04 18.46 19.34
CA ALA A 3 -7.83 19.45 18.27
C ALA A 3 -9.08 19.80 17.43
N LEU A 4 -10.03 18.87 17.27
CA LEU A 4 -11.24 19.06 16.45
C LEU A 4 -12.33 19.91 17.12
N ALA A 5 -12.23 20.17 18.43
CA ALA A 5 -13.21 20.94 19.18
C ALA A 5 -13.03 22.47 19.04
N ALA A 6 -11.82 22.92 18.71
CA ALA A 6 -11.49 24.35 18.60
C ALA A 6 -12.23 25.08 17.47
N PRO A 7 -12.22 24.63 16.20
CA PRO A 7 -12.84 25.37 15.10
C PRO A 7 -14.38 25.44 15.20
N ARG A 8 -15.03 24.40 15.73
CA ARG A 8 -16.49 24.38 15.94
C ARG A 8 -16.94 25.34 17.05
N ARG A 9 -16.17 25.44 18.13
CA ARG A 9 -16.44 26.41 19.22
C ARG A 9 -16.22 27.84 18.73
N LEU A 10 -15.15 28.09 17.98
CA LEU A 10 -14.86 29.37 17.35
C LEU A 10 -15.97 29.78 16.35
N ALA A 11 -16.44 28.87 15.51
CA ALA A 11 -17.53 29.15 14.57
C ALA A 11 -18.85 29.48 15.29
N ARG A 12 -19.22 28.73 16.34
CA ARG A 12 -20.42 29.03 17.15
C ARG A 12 -20.32 30.36 17.87
N PHE A 13 -19.14 30.67 18.42
CA PHE A 13 -18.87 31.96 19.06
C PHE A 13 -18.97 33.12 18.06
N ALA A 14 -18.37 32.97 16.88
CA ALA A 14 -18.42 33.98 15.82
C ALA A 14 -19.86 34.24 15.34
N VAL A 15 -20.67 33.18 15.16
CA VAL A 15 -22.11 33.32 14.85
C VAL A 15 -22.84 34.06 15.97
N ALA A 16 -22.60 33.70 17.24
CA ALA A 16 -23.22 34.37 18.39
C ALA A 16 -22.84 35.86 18.48
N CYS A 17 -21.59 36.22 18.17
CA CYS A 17 -21.14 37.61 18.10
C CYS A 17 -21.74 38.41 16.93
N MET A 18 -22.19 37.73 15.87
CA MET A 18 -22.79 38.36 14.69
C MET A 18 -24.27 38.70 14.86
N VAL A 19 -25.00 37.99 15.73
CA VAL A 19 -26.45 38.22 15.93
C VAL A 19 -26.76 39.62 16.51
N PRO A 20 -26.09 40.11 17.58
CA PRO A 20 -26.39 41.42 18.14
C PRO A 20 -26.24 42.61 17.16
N PRO A 21 -25.14 42.74 16.38
CA PRO A 21 -25.03 43.86 15.44
C PRO A 21 -26.08 43.78 14.32
N LEU A 22 -26.43 42.59 13.84
CA LEU A 22 -27.49 42.43 12.83
C LEU A 22 -28.87 42.78 13.37
N ALA A 23 -29.21 42.28 14.56
CA ALA A 23 -30.46 42.61 15.22
C ALA A 23 -30.59 44.12 15.45
N TRP A 24 -29.49 44.78 15.85
CA TRP A 24 -29.43 46.23 16.00
C TRP A 24 -29.65 46.97 14.67
N LEU A 25 -29.06 46.49 13.57
CA LEU A 25 -29.31 47.07 12.24
C LEU A 25 -30.78 46.91 11.81
N CYS A 26 -31.43 45.79 12.12
CA CYS A 26 -32.87 45.63 11.89
C CYS A 26 -33.71 46.63 12.70
N VAL A 27 -33.38 46.81 13.99
CA VAL A 27 -34.04 47.79 14.87
C VAL A 27 -33.88 49.21 14.33
N LEU A 28 -32.68 49.60 13.90
CA LEU A 28 -32.44 50.92 13.33
C LEU A 28 -33.09 51.14 11.96
N ALA A 29 -33.22 50.08 11.15
CA ALA A 29 -33.94 50.15 9.90
C ALA A 29 -35.44 50.40 10.11
N ARG A 30 -36.03 49.79 11.15
CA ARG A 30 -37.44 49.93 11.50
C ARG A 30 -37.75 51.20 12.29
N TRP A 31 -36.86 51.58 13.21
CA TRP A 31 -37.01 52.73 14.11
C TRP A 31 -35.72 53.55 14.15
N PRO A 32 -35.49 54.42 13.15
CA PRO A 32 -34.27 55.24 13.08
C PRO A 32 -34.03 56.12 14.31
N THR A 33 -35.10 56.48 15.03
CA THR A 33 -35.04 57.28 16.26
C THR A 33 -34.43 56.55 17.45
N ALA A 34 -34.34 55.22 17.42
CA ALA A 34 -33.70 54.41 18.48
C ALA A 34 -32.21 54.74 18.66
N ALA A 35 -31.54 55.25 17.62
CA ALA A 35 -30.15 55.69 17.69
C ALA A 35 -29.93 56.90 18.64
N ARG A 36 -30.97 57.66 18.98
CA ARG A 36 -30.87 58.86 19.85
C ARG A 36 -30.52 58.53 21.31
N GLY A 37 -30.77 57.28 21.74
CA GLY A 37 -30.43 56.81 23.08
C GLY A 37 -28.99 56.29 23.23
N LEU A 38 -28.21 56.24 22.15
CA LEU A 38 -26.84 55.72 22.18
C LEU A 38 -25.82 56.76 22.65
N PRO A 39 -24.77 56.33 23.38
CA PRO A 39 -23.62 57.17 23.66
C PRO A 39 -22.98 57.75 22.38
N PRO A 40 -22.39 58.97 22.42
CA PRO A 40 -21.81 59.61 21.24
C PRO A 40 -20.80 58.74 20.49
N TRP A 41 -20.01 57.93 21.21
CA TRP A 41 -18.99 57.04 20.63
C TRP A 41 -19.55 55.78 19.94
N LEU A 42 -20.82 55.41 20.16
CA LEU A 42 -21.52 54.31 19.47
C LEU A 42 -22.47 54.81 18.39
N SER A 43 -22.78 56.10 18.41
CA SER A 43 -23.82 56.67 17.56
C SER A 43 -23.51 56.57 16.07
N TRP A 44 -22.26 56.29 15.66
CA TRP A 44 -21.86 56.07 14.26
C TRP A 44 -22.32 54.73 13.69
N PHE A 45 -22.54 53.71 14.53
CA PHE A 45 -22.87 52.35 14.12
C PHE A 45 -24.36 52.27 13.72
N GLY A 46 -24.61 52.08 12.42
CA GLY A 46 -25.96 51.98 11.84
C GLY A 46 -26.58 53.30 11.38
N ARG A 47 -25.85 54.42 11.45
CA ARG A 47 -26.28 55.68 10.80
C ARG A 47 -26.41 55.50 9.28
N PRO A 48 -27.47 56.02 8.64
CA PRO A 48 -27.56 56.06 7.19
C PRO A 48 -26.28 56.64 6.57
N GLY A 49 -25.71 55.97 5.56
CA GLY A 49 -24.45 56.37 4.92
C GLY A 49 -23.15 56.02 5.69
N SER A 50 -23.22 55.33 6.84
CA SER A 50 -22.04 54.95 7.63
C SER A 50 -21.25 53.81 7.00
N TRP A 51 -20.28 54.15 6.13
CA TRP A 51 -19.34 53.20 5.53
C TRP A 51 -18.58 52.32 6.54
N PRO A 52 -18.09 52.83 7.69
CA PRO A 52 -17.46 51.99 8.70
C PRO A 52 -18.37 50.87 9.22
N THR A 53 -19.68 51.14 9.35
CA THR A 53 -20.65 50.11 9.76
C THR A 53 -20.77 49.02 8.69
N VAL A 54 -20.92 49.41 7.42
CA VAL A 54 -21.02 48.47 6.29
C VAL A 54 -19.77 47.58 6.22
N VAL A 55 -18.58 48.17 6.28
CA VAL A 55 -17.30 47.44 6.20
C VAL A 55 -17.15 46.46 7.36
N LEU A 56 -17.40 46.89 8.61
CA LEU A 56 -17.26 46.03 9.77
C LEU A 56 -18.26 44.86 9.75
N THR A 57 -19.51 45.11 9.37
CA THR A 57 -20.53 44.05 9.26
C THR A 57 -20.21 43.10 8.12
N ALA A 58 -19.71 43.59 6.98
CA ALA A 58 -19.28 42.75 5.85
C ALA A 58 -18.06 41.88 6.23
N VAL A 59 -17.03 42.45 6.87
CA VAL A 59 -15.87 41.69 7.36
C VAL A 59 -16.27 40.63 8.37
N LEU A 60 -17.20 40.94 9.28
CA LEU A 60 -17.73 39.99 10.25
C LEU A 60 -18.49 38.84 9.56
N LEU A 61 -19.36 39.17 8.58
CA LEU A 61 -20.08 38.19 7.76
C LEU A 61 -19.11 37.26 7.02
N VAL A 62 -18.10 37.82 6.35
CA VAL A 62 -17.07 37.05 5.63
C VAL A 62 -16.29 36.15 6.60
N SER A 63 -15.90 36.67 7.76
CA SER A 63 -15.18 35.92 8.78
C SER A 63 -16.00 34.73 9.31
N VAL A 64 -17.30 34.95 9.57
CA VAL A 64 -18.23 33.88 9.96
C VAL A 64 -18.38 32.85 8.84
N CYS A 65 -18.53 33.27 7.58
CA CYS A 65 -18.61 32.36 6.45
C CYS A 65 -17.35 31.48 6.33
N VAL A 66 -16.16 32.08 6.42
CA VAL A 66 -14.87 31.35 6.39
C VAL A 66 -14.76 30.37 7.55
N LEU A 67 -15.13 30.77 8.77
CA LEU A 67 -15.09 29.90 9.95
C LEU A 67 -16.10 28.75 9.85
N VAL A 68 -17.30 28.99 9.31
CA VAL A 68 -18.31 27.95 9.09
C VAL A 68 -17.88 26.97 8.00
N LEU A 69 -17.30 27.44 6.89
CA LEU A 69 -16.74 26.59 5.85
C LEU A 69 -15.60 25.72 6.38
N ARG A 70 -14.68 26.31 7.16
CA ARG A 70 -13.59 25.56 7.81
C ARG A 70 -14.10 24.56 8.86
N ALA A 71 -15.10 24.93 9.66
CA ALA A 71 -15.65 24.05 10.70
C ALA A 71 -16.54 22.92 10.14
N ARG A 72 -17.05 23.06 8.91
CA ARG A 72 -17.87 22.07 8.21
C ARG A 72 -17.15 21.35 7.07
N GLY A 73 -15.86 21.61 6.83
CA GLY A 73 -15.05 20.98 5.78
C GLY A 73 -15.02 19.44 5.83
N ASP A 74 -15.30 18.84 6.99
CA ASP A 74 -15.36 17.38 7.18
C ASP A 74 -16.71 16.75 6.80
N ARG A 75 -17.70 17.52 6.32
CA ARG A 75 -19.03 17.02 5.92
C ARG A 75 -19.33 17.39 4.48
N ARG A 76 -20.21 16.60 3.84
CA ARG A 76 -20.66 16.71 2.43
C ARG A 76 -20.41 18.11 1.84
N PRO A 77 -19.54 18.26 0.83
CA PRO A 77 -19.09 19.57 0.33
C PRO A 77 -20.22 20.52 -0.09
N GLY A 78 -21.32 19.99 -0.61
CA GLY A 78 -22.50 20.78 -0.96
C GLY A 78 -23.31 21.28 0.26
N SER A 79 -23.21 20.63 1.41
CA SER A 79 -23.97 21.01 2.60
C SER A 79 -23.42 22.25 3.30
N ALA A 80 -22.11 22.50 3.21
CA ALA A 80 -21.45 23.64 3.84
C ALA A 80 -21.70 24.92 3.03
N THR A 81 -21.52 24.86 1.71
CA THR A 81 -21.81 25.97 0.79
C THR A 81 -23.30 26.30 0.77
N ALA A 82 -24.18 25.29 0.73
CA ALA A 82 -25.63 25.51 0.83
C ALA A 82 -26.03 26.15 2.17
N ALA A 83 -25.42 25.75 3.29
CA ALA A 83 -25.71 26.35 4.59
C ALA A 83 -25.22 27.80 4.70
N VAL A 84 -24.06 28.12 4.13
CA VAL A 84 -23.56 29.51 4.06
C VAL A 84 -24.46 30.35 3.16
N ALA A 85 -24.82 29.86 1.98
CA ALA A 85 -25.75 30.53 1.08
C ALA A 85 -27.11 30.77 1.75
N ALA A 86 -27.65 29.78 2.46
CA ALA A 86 -28.90 29.90 3.22
C ALA A 86 -28.78 30.92 4.37
N GLY A 87 -27.66 30.93 5.09
CA GLY A 87 -27.41 31.91 6.17
C GLY A 87 -27.28 33.35 5.66
N LEU A 88 -26.61 33.54 4.53
CA LEU A 88 -26.51 34.84 3.86
C LEU A 88 -27.88 35.28 3.31
N ALA A 89 -28.65 34.37 2.71
CA ALA A 89 -30.00 34.64 2.23
C ALA A 89 -30.95 35.02 3.38
N ALA A 90 -30.88 34.31 4.52
CA ALA A 90 -31.66 34.65 5.71
C ALA A 90 -31.26 36.02 6.30
N THR A 91 -29.97 36.33 6.32
CA THR A 91 -29.47 37.65 6.76
C THR A 91 -29.98 38.76 5.85
N SER A 92 -29.90 38.55 4.53
CA SER A 92 -30.48 39.47 3.54
C SER A 92 -31.99 39.63 3.72
N ALA A 93 -32.71 38.55 3.98
CA ALA A 93 -34.15 38.59 4.16
C ALA A 93 -34.54 39.40 5.40
N LEU A 94 -33.88 39.18 6.54
CA LEU A 94 -34.13 39.88 7.80
C LEU A 94 -33.82 41.37 7.70
N LEU A 95 -32.68 41.73 7.13
CA LEU A 95 -32.28 43.12 6.96
C LEU A 95 -33.12 43.84 5.90
N GLY A 96 -33.43 43.16 4.79
CA GLY A 96 -34.24 43.70 3.70
C GLY A 96 -35.68 43.96 4.13
N ILE A 97 -36.34 43.00 4.80
CA ILE A 97 -37.72 43.17 5.25
C ILE A 97 -37.83 44.26 6.32
N SER A 98 -36.81 44.40 7.16
CA SER A 98 -36.74 45.47 8.17
C SER A 98 -36.54 46.85 7.52
N ALA A 99 -35.77 46.92 6.44
CA ALA A 99 -35.52 48.17 5.71
C ALA A 99 -36.71 48.62 4.85
N PHE A 100 -37.48 47.69 4.32
CA PHE A 100 -38.67 47.99 3.50
C PHE A 100 -39.97 48.03 4.30
N TRP A 101 -39.94 47.82 5.62
CA TRP A 101 -41.15 47.61 6.43
C TRP A 101 -42.18 48.74 6.28
N ASP A 102 -41.73 49.99 6.16
CA ASP A 102 -42.61 51.16 6.02
C ASP A 102 -42.89 51.53 4.56
N CYS A 103 -42.42 50.74 3.59
CA CYS A 103 -42.69 50.93 2.16
C CYS A 103 -43.99 50.24 1.76
N HIS A 104 -45.11 50.84 2.13
CA HIS A 104 -46.46 50.38 1.79
C HIS A 104 -47.42 51.57 1.63
N ASP A 105 -48.51 51.37 0.88
CA ASP A 105 -49.58 52.35 0.70
C ASP A 105 -50.92 51.63 0.46
N ASP A 106 -51.98 52.38 0.14
CA ASP A 106 -53.33 51.80 -0.07
C ASP A 106 -53.38 50.81 -1.26
N ALA A 107 -52.44 50.91 -2.21
CA ALA A 107 -52.33 50.01 -3.35
C ALA A 107 -51.37 48.83 -3.11
N HIS A 108 -50.47 48.95 -2.12
CA HIS A 108 -49.41 47.99 -1.80
C HIS A 108 -49.50 47.53 -0.33
N PRO A 109 -50.01 46.32 -0.05
CA PRO A 109 -50.29 45.87 1.32
C PRO A 109 -49.07 45.88 2.27
N PRO A 110 -49.26 46.22 3.56
CA PRO A 110 -48.19 46.50 4.52
C PRO A 110 -47.26 45.33 4.87
N PHE A 111 -47.70 44.09 4.64
CA PHE A 111 -46.87 42.90 4.84
C PHE A 111 -46.29 42.35 3.53
N PHE A 112 -47.10 42.31 2.47
CA PHE A 112 -46.72 41.66 1.23
C PHE A 112 -45.74 42.50 0.41
N GLN A 113 -45.86 43.83 0.43
CA GLN A 113 -44.97 44.68 -0.33
C GLN A 113 -43.51 44.64 0.15
N PRO A 114 -43.21 44.80 1.46
CA PRO A 114 -41.84 44.65 1.96
C PRO A 114 -41.27 43.26 1.68
N LEU A 115 -42.11 42.22 1.74
CA LEU A 115 -41.72 40.85 1.42
C LEU A 115 -41.37 40.67 -0.07
N ILE A 116 -42.15 41.23 -0.98
CA ILE A 116 -41.91 41.17 -2.44
C ILE A 116 -40.59 41.88 -2.81
N TRP A 117 -40.34 43.07 -2.25
CA TRP A 117 -39.10 43.81 -2.52
C TRP A 117 -37.87 43.12 -1.91
N THR A 118 -38.01 42.53 -0.73
CA THR A 118 -36.97 41.67 -0.14
C THR A 118 -36.69 40.45 -1.03
N ALA A 119 -37.72 39.82 -1.58
CA ALA A 119 -37.56 38.70 -2.52
C ALA A 119 -36.88 39.14 -3.84
N ALA A 120 -37.11 40.37 -4.29
CA ALA A 120 -36.43 40.93 -5.45
C ALA A 120 -34.92 41.09 -5.23
N LEU A 121 -34.47 41.47 -4.02
CA LEU A 121 -33.04 41.51 -3.67
C LEU A 121 -32.37 40.13 -3.83
N LEU A 122 -33.04 39.06 -3.38
CA LEU A 122 -32.53 37.68 -3.49
C LEU A 122 -32.53 37.13 -4.93
N LYS A 123 -33.32 37.73 -5.83
CA LYS A 123 -33.29 37.44 -7.27
C LYS A 123 -32.22 38.25 -8.03
N GLY A 124 -31.45 39.10 -7.33
CA GLY A 124 -30.44 39.98 -7.93
C GLY A 124 -30.99 41.33 -8.42
N GLY A 125 -32.23 41.69 -8.05
CA GLY A 125 -32.80 43.00 -8.32
C GLY A 125 -32.15 44.09 -7.47
N MET A 126 -31.29 44.91 -8.09
CA MET A 126 -30.56 46.02 -7.44
C MET A 126 -31.14 47.40 -7.79
N THR A 127 -32.38 47.44 -8.30
CA THR A 127 -33.05 48.68 -8.72
C THR A 127 -33.47 49.54 -7.54
N GLU A 128 -33.49 50.86 -7.72
CA GLU A 128 -34.14 51.77 -6.79
C GLU A 128 -35.63 51.47 -6.73
N PHE A 129 -36.08 50.91 -5.61
CA PHE A 129 -37.50 50.61 -5.41
C PHE A 129 -38.24 51.93 -5.22
N SER A 130 -39.19 52.22 -6.11
CA SER A 130 -40.00 53.43 -6.04
C SER A 130 -41.45 53.10 -5.71
N MET A 131 -42.05 53.98 -4.92
CA MET A 131 -43.46 53.97 -4.55
C MET A 131 -44.00 55.38 -4.73
N ASN A 132 -45.09 55.54 -5.47
CA ASN A 132 -45.68 56.85 -5.80
C ASN A 132 -44.68 57.86 -6.42
N GLY A 133 -43.75 57.37 -7.25
CA GLY A 133 -42.75 58.20 -7.93
C GLY A 133 -41.58 58.66 -7.04
N GLN A 134 -41.49 58.19 -5.79
CA GLN A 134 -40.37 58.46 -4.88
C GLN A 134 -39.64 57.17 -4.49
N VAL A 135 -38.33 57.24 -4.28
CA VAL A 135 -37.52 56.10 -3.82
C VAL A 135 -37.91 55.76 -2.37
N CYS A 136 -38.17 54.49 -2.09
CA CYS A 136 -38.48 54.00 -0.75
C CYS A 136 -37.50 52.89 -0.34
N PRO A 137 -36.85 52.98 0.84
CA PRO A 137 -36.94 54.06 1.83
C PRO A 137 -36.25 55.36 1.36
N ALA A 138 -36.79 56.52 1.76
CA ALA A 138 -36.30 57.85 1.36
C ALA A 138 -34.85 58.13 1.79
N THR A 139 -34.40 57.51 2.88
CA THR A 139 -32.98 57.45 3.28
C THR A 139 -32.55 56.00 3.35
N THR A 140 -31.53 55.62 2.58
CA THR A 140 -31.04 54.23 2.53
C THR A 140 -30.44 53.82 3.88
N PRO A 141 -31.06 52.89 4.63
CA PRO A 141 -30.50 52.41 5.88
C PRO A 141 -29.30 51.50 5.58
N VAL A 142 -28.32 51.45 6.50
CA VAL A 142 -27.16 50.56 6.39
C VAL A 142 -27.59 49.08 6.28
N ALA A 143 -28.69 48.72 6.93
CA ALA A 143 -29.28 47.39 6.82
C ALA A 143 -29.57 46.98 5.36
N LEU A 144 -30.05 47.91 4.51
CA LEU A 144 -30.36 47.62 3.11
C LEU A 144 -29.09 47.36 2.29
N VAL A 145 -28.03 48.14 2.51
CA VAL A 145 -26.73 47.94 1.84
C VAL A 145 -26.10 46.60 2.26
N VAL A 146 -26.15 46.25 3.55
CA VAL A 146 -25.67 44.95 4.04
C VAL A 146 -26.54 43.81 3.52
N ALA A 147 -27.86 44.00 3.38
CA ALA A 147 -28.78 43.02 2.79
C ALA A 147 -28.41 42.72 1.34
N GLN A 148 -28.15 43.76 0.54
CA GLN A 148 -27.72 43.63 -0.87
C GLN A 148 -26.40 42.85 -0.99
N LEU A 149 -25.40 43.17 -0.18
CA LEU A 149 -24.12 42.45 -0.15
C LEU A 149 -24.32 40.97 0.27
N ALA A 150 -25.18 40.71 1.25
CA ALA A 150 -25.50 39.35 1.69
C ALA A 150 -26.26 38.57 0.60
N ALA A 151 -27.20 39.18 -0.13
CA ALA A 151 -27.89 38.57 -1.26
C ALA A 151 -26.92 38.19 -2.39
N LEU A 152 -26.05 39.12 -2.80
CA LEU A 152 -25.01 38.85 -3.81
C LEU A 152 -24.06 37.73 -3.36
N GLY A 153 -23.64 37.76 -2.10
CA GLY A 153 -22.84 36.70 -1.50
C GLY A 153 -23.56 35.35 -1.51
N ALA A 154 -24.86 35.31 -1.23
CA ALA A 154 -25.65 34.08 -1.25
C ALA A 154 -25.76 33.48 -2.66
N ILE A 155 -26.04 34.31 -3.68
CA ILE A 155 -26.14 33.89 -5.08
C ILE A 155 -24.79 33.34 -5.57
N PHE A 156 -23.70 34.09 -5.36
CA PHE A 156 -22.36 33.69 -5.80
C PHE A 156 -21.90 32.41 -5.10
N THR A 157 -22.13 32.30 -3.78
CA THR A 157 -21.79 31.08 -3.00
C THR A 157 -22.61 29.88 -3.46
N GLY A 158 -23.91 30.07 -3.74
CA GLY A 158 -24.79 29.02 -4.25
C GLY A 158 -24.35 28.51 -5.63
N LEU A 159 -24.13 29.43 -6.58
CA LEU A 159 -23.68 29.11 -7.94
C LEU A 159 -22.30 28.45 -7.93
N SER A 160 -21.37 28.97 -7.13
CA SER A 160 -20.04 28.39 -6.98
C SER A 160 -20.09 26.97 -6.39
N GLY A 161 -21.01 26.71 -5.45
CA GLY A 161 -21.25 25.38 -4.89
C GLY A 161 -21.76 24.38 -5.94
N VAL A 162 -22.69 24.80 -6.80
CA VAL A 162 -23.22 23.97 -7.89
C VAL A 162 -22.18 23.73 -8.98
N ALA A 163 -21.47 24.77 -9.42
CA ALA A 163 -20.41 24.65 -10.41
C ALA A 163 -19.28 23.72 -9.94
N LEU A 164 -18.84 23.86 -8.69
CA LEU A 164 -17.82 22.97 -8.12
C LEU A 164 -18.29 21.51 -8.04
N ALA A 165 -19.59 21.26 -7.87
CA ALA A 165 -20.15 19.92 -7.88
C ALA A 165 -20.18 19.32 -9.30
N LEU A 166 -20.54 20.12 -10.32
CA LEU A 166 -20.61 19.67 -11.72
C LEU A 166 -19.22 19.43 -12.34
N PHE A 167 -18.23 20.27 -12.01
CA PHE A 167 -16.86 20.15 -12.53
C PHE A 167 -15.94 19.34 -11.62
N ARG A 168 -16.49 18.64 -10.62
CA ARG A 168 -15.68 18.02 -9.58
C ARG A 168 -14.74 16.94 -10.11
N SER A 169 -15.20 16.12 -11.05
CA SER A 169 -14.37 15.10 -11.70
C SER A 169 -13.19 15.71 -12.48
N GLN A 170 -13.43 16.83 -13.16
CA GLN A 170 -12.39 17.56 -13.90
C GLN A 170 -11.37 18.21 -12.96
N VAL A 171 -11.83 18.73 -11.82
CA VAL A 171 -10.94 19.28 -10.78
C VAL A 171 -10.10 18.17 -10.14
N ASP A 172 -10.70 17.02 -9.82
CA ASP A 172 -9.97 15.87 -9.27
C ASP A 172 -8.89 15.38 -10.25
N LEU A 173 -9.21 15.30 -11.56
CA LEU A 173 -8.28 14.94 -12.62
C LEU A 173 -7.13 15.94 -12.75
N LEU A 174 -7.42 17.24 -12.78
CA LEU A 174 -6.40 18.28 -12.86
C LEU A 174 -5.47 18.23 -11.64
N GLN A 175 -6.02 18.07 -10.44
CA GLN A 175 -5.22 17.97 -9.21
C GLN A 175 -4.37 16.70 -9.19
N ALA A 176 -4.88 15.57 -9.66
CA ALA A 176 -4.10 14.34 -9.79
C ALA A 176 -2.94 14.50 -10.80
N ASN A 177 -3.18 15.16 -11.93
CA ASN A 177 -2.16 15.37 -12.97
C ASN A 177 -1.08 16.38 -12.56
N HIS A 178 -1.40 17.35 -11.70
CA HIS A 178 -0.46 18.34 -11.18
C HIS A 178 0.25 17.90 -9.88
N ALA A 179 -0.08 16.73 -9.34
CA ALA A 179 0.56 16.22 -8.13
C ALA A 179 2.05 15.92 -8.37
N SER A 180 2.90 16.25 -7.39
CA SER A 180 4.33 15.91 -7.43
C SER A 180 4.62 14.45 -7.08
N SER A 181 3.72 13.82 -6.32
CA SER A 181 3.75 12.43 -5.88
C SER A 181 2.31 11.90 -5.81
N VAL A 182 2.11 10.67 -6.27
CA VAL A 182 0.81 10.00 -6.31
C VAL A 182 0.88 8.63 -5.65
N THR A 183 -0.03 8.40 -4.69
CA THR A 183 -0.42 7.05 -4.27
C THR A 183 -1.76 6.72 -4.95
N ALA A 184 -1.77 5.72 -5.82
CA ALA A 184 -2.94 5.31 -6.57
C ALA A 184 -3.61 4.08 -5.94
N VAL A 185 -4.94 4.05 -5.92
CA VAL A 185 -5.76 2.93 -5.48
C VAL A 185 -6.76 2.60 -6.58
N ILE A 186 -6.85 1.34 -7.01
CA ILE A 186 -7.74 0.88 -8.08
C ILE A 186 -8.66 -0.22 -7.55
N GLY A 187 -9.93 -0.22 -7.98
CA GLY A 187 -10.84 -1.35 -7.75
C GLY A 187 -11.38 -1.43 -6.33
N VAL A 188 -11.66 -0.28 -5.71
CA VAL A 188 -12.29 -0.21 -4.39
C VAL A 188 -13.72 -0.75 -4.46
N ASP A 189 -14.10 -1.55 -3.47
CA ASP A 189 -15.43 -2.10 -3.27
C ASP A 189 -15.93 -1.88 -1.83
N ALA A 190 -17.07 -2.47 -1.48
CA ALA A 190 -17.67 -2.32 -0.16
C ALA A 190 -16.72 -2.73 0.99
N ASP A 191 -15.97 -3.83 0.83
CA ASP A 191 -15.08 -4.37 1.85
C ASP A 191 -13.79 -3.55 1.99
N SER A 192 -13.23 -3.11 0.87
CA SER A 192 -11.96 -2.36 0.83
C SER A 192 -12.14 -0.85 1.02
N SER A 193 -13.37 -0.32 1.00
CA SER A 193 -13.66 1.10 1.22
C SER A 193 -13.10 1.65 2.54
N ALA A 194 -13.10 0.82 3.59
CA ALA A 194 -12.54 1.17 4.91
C ALA A 194 -11.01 1.38 4.86
N MET A 195 -10.32 0.73 3.92
CA MET A 195 -8.86 0.87 3.77
C MET A 195 -8.45 2.27 3.32
N ILE A 196 -9.30 3.01 2.61
CA ILE A 196 -8.95 4.34 2.07
C ILE A 196 -8.55 5.31 3.19
N GLY A 197 -9.28 5.30 4.31
CA GLY A 197 -8.92 6.11 5.47
C GLY A 197 -7.60 5.68 6.10
N GLY A 198 -7.28 4.39 6.05
CA GLY A 198 -5.99 3.87 6.53
C GLY A 198 -4.82 4.25 5.64
N ILE A 199 -4.98 4.08 4.33
CA ILE A 199 -4.00 4.50 3.31
C ILE A 199 -3.76 6.01 3.40
N ALA A 200 -4.82 6.81 3.52
CA ALA A 200 -4.69 8.27 3.64
C ALA A 200 -3.81 8.72 4.82
N ARG A 201 -3.76 7.92 5.90
CA ARG A 201 -2.93 8.20 7.08
C ARG A 201 -1.46 7.82 6.92
N THR A 202 -1.11 6.95 5.98
CA THR A 202 0.28 6.55 5.70
C THR A 202 0.98 7.48 4.70
N LEU A 203 0.25 8.44 4.13
CA LEU A 203 0.78 9.38 3.13
C LEU A 203 1.69 10.43 3.74
N SER A 204 2.76 10.76 3.01
CA SER A 204 3.58 11.92 3.31
C SER A 204 2.78 13.21 3.05
N ARG A 205 3.23 14.34 3.62
CA ARG A 205 2.57 15.65 3.38
C ARG A 205 2.54 16.08 1.92
N ARG A 206 3.36 15.48 1.05
CA ARG A 206 3.48 15.83 -0.37
C ARG A 206 2.75 14.85 -1.29
N ASP A 207 2.25 13.75 -0.76
CA ASP A 207 1.66 12.68 -1.57
C ASP A 207 0.17 12.96 -1.76
N THR A 208 -0.31 12.77 -3.00
CA THR A 208 -1.74 12.88 -3.32
C THR A 208 -2.35 11.50 -3.42
N LEU A 209 -3.41 11.25 -2.64
CA LEU A 209 -4.22 10.03 -2.77
C LEU A 209 -5.14 10.14 -3.98
N VAL A 210 -4.97 9.23 -4.93
CA VAL A 210 -5.83 9.09 -6.10
C VAL A 210 -6.55 7.75 -6.03
N VAL A 211 -7.88 7.77 -6.05
CA VAL A 211 -8.70 6.56 -6.09
C VAL A 211 -9.37 6.49 -7.46
N ILE A 212 -9.09 5.42 -8.19
CA ILE A 212 -9.59 5.15 -9.52
C ILE A 212 -10.72 4.14 -9.40
N VAL A 213 -11.92 4.55 -9.78
CA VAL A 213 -13.16 3.76 -9.70
C VAL A 213 -13.77 3.61 -11.08
N ASP A 214 -14.59 2.57 -11.23
CA ASP A 214 -15.43 2.40 -12.41
C ASP A 214 -16.51 3.50 -12.49
N GLN A 215 -16.97 3.82 -13.71
CA GLN A 215 -18.05 4.79 -13.92
C GLN A 215 -19.35 4.45 -13.19
N ALA A 216 -19.63 3.16 -13.00
CA ALA A 216 -20.85 2.72 -12.33
C ALA A 216 -20.80 2.85 -10.80
N ASP A 217 -19.63 3.02 -10.18
CA ASP A 217 -19.48 2.95 -8.72
C ASP A 217 -19.44 4.32 -8.02
N GLU A 218 -20.60 4.97 -7.96
CA GLU A 218 -20.76 6.24 -7.26
C GLU A 218 -20.57 6.15 -5.74
N HIS A 219 -20.83 4.98 -5.13
CA HIS A 219 -20.76 4.81 -3.68
C HIS A 219 -19.31 4.83 -3.21
N SER A 220 -18.45 4.01 -3.82
CA SER A 220 -17.01 4.01 -3.56
C SER A 220 -16.39 5.38 -3.87
N ALA A 221 -16.82 6.02 -4.96
CA ALA A 221 -16.41 7.37 -5.30
C ALA A 221 -16.74 8.41 -4.21
N GLN A 222 -17.92 8.32 -3.59
CA GLN A 222 -18.31 9.24 -2.53
C GLN A 222 -17.54 8.96 -1.23
N GLY A 223 -17.38 7.68 -0.87
CA GLY A 223 -16.63 7.25 0.31
C GLY A 223 -15.17 7.69 0.25
N ALA A 224 -14.50 7.48 -0.88
CA ALA A 224 -13.12 7.89 -1.10
C ALA A 224 -12.93 9.42 -0.99
N ARG A 225 -13.82 10.20 -1.58
CA ARG A 225 -13.78 11.67 -1.45
C ARG A 225 -13.98 12.16 -0.03
N ALA A 226 -14.80 11.46 0.77
CA ALA A 226 -14.99 11.79 2.18
C ALA A 226 -13.70 11.61 3.01
N GLN A 227 -12.81 10.71 2.57
CA GLN A 227 -11.48 10.51 3.15
C GLN A 227 -10.40 11.43 2.54
N GLY A 228 -10.79 12.40 1.70
CA GLY A 228 -9.88 13.38 1.13
C GLY A 228 -9.16 12.93 -0.15
N ALA A 229 -9.50 11.78 -0.72
CA ALA A 229 -8.94 11.31 -1.99
C ALA A 229 -9.44 12.13 -3.19
N ARG A 230 -8.62 12.19 -4.24
CA ARG A 230 -9.06 12.61 -5.60
C ARG A 230 -9.60 11.39 -6.32
N VAL A 231 -10.82 11.50 -6.83
CA VAL A 231 -11.47 10.35 -7.47
C VAL A 231 -11.48 10.52 -8.98
N LEU A 232 -10.83 9.59 -9.66
CA LEU A 232 -10.85 9.48 -11.11
C LEU A 232 -11.77 8.36 -11.51
N THR A 233 -12.56 8.61 -12.54
CA THR A 233 -13.55 7.68 -13.02
C THR A 233 -13.14 7.24 -14.41
N VAL A 234 -12.88 5.95 -14.59
CA VAL A 234 -12.43 5.35 -15.85
C VAL A 234 -13.26 4.10 -16.15
N ASP A 235 -13.23 3.61 -17.38
CA ASP A 235 -13.68 2.26 -17.67
C ASP A 235 -12.58 1.29 -17.24
N LEU A 236 -12.82 0.49 -16.19
CA LEU A 236 -11.84 -0.46 -15.68
C LEU A 236 -11.83 -1.78 -16.46
N ASN A 237 -12.81 -2.00 -17.34
CA ASN A 237 -12.84 -3.14 -18.25
C ASN A 237 -12.08 -2.85 -19.56
N ASP A 238 -11.81 -1.57 -19.85
CA ASP A 238 -10.96 -1.14 -20.96
C ASP A 238 -9.60 -0.59 -20.45
N PRO A 239 -8.52 -1.38 -20.53
CA PRO A 239 -7.20 -0.97 -20.08
C PRO A 239 -6.67 0.32 -20.74
N THR A 240 -7.17 0.71 -21.92
CA THR A 240 -6.68 1.91 -22.62
C THR A 240 -6.98 3.20 -21.84
N SER A 241 -8.15 3.27 -21.20
CA SER A 241 -8.57 4.41 -20.38
C SER A 241 -7.68 4.59 -19.15
N LEU A 242 -7.28 3.48 -18.52
CA LEU A 242 -6.38 3.49 -17.36
C LEU A 242 -4.97 3.95 -17.76
N VAL A 243 -4.46 3.45 -18.88
CA VAL A 243 -3.11 3.72 -19.39
C VAL A 243 -2.94 5.18 -19.82
N ALA A 244 -4.02 5.84 -20.27
CA ALA A 244 -3.99 7.23 -20.73
C ALA A 244 -3.73 8.27 -19.61
N LEU A 245 -3.83 7.88 -18.33
CA LEU A 245 -3.63 8.79 -17.22
C LEU A 245 -2.18 9.27 -17.12
N SER A 246 -1.95 10.59 -17.06
CA SER A 246 -0.59 11.13 -16.94
C SER A 246 0.05 10.96 -15.56
N LEU A 247 -0.74 10.56 -14.55
CA LEU A 247 -0.29 10.41 -13.17
C LEU A 247 0.79 9.35 -12.97
N TRP A 248 0.90 8.36 -13.89
CA TRP A 248 1.84 7.25 -13.77
C TRP A 248 3.29 7.71 -13.66
N ARG A 249 3.63 8.87 -14.26
CA ARG A 249 4.97 9.49 -14.18
C ARG A 249 5.37 9.96 -12.78
N ARG A 250 4.42 10.03 -11.85
CA ARG A 250 4.60 10.52 -10.47
C ARG A 250 4.14 9.47 -9.45
N LEU A 251 3.97 8.23 -9.89
CA LEU A 251 3.51 7.15 -9.03
C LEU A 251 4.59 6.79 -8.01
N GLU A 252 4.23 6.84 -6.74
CA GLU A 252 5.10 6.39 -5.64
C GLU A 252 4.62 5.08 -5.01
N ARG A 253 3.31 4.80 -5.08
CA ARG A 253 2.72 3.57 -4.53
C ARG A 253 1.43 3.21 -5.26
N LEU A 254 1.18 1.91 -5.44
CA LEU A 254 -0.02 1.38 -6.07
C LEU A 254 -0.73 0.37 -5.15
N TYR A 255 -2.05 0.52 -5.02
CA TYR A 255 -2.94 -0.45 -4.40
C TYR A 255 -3.94 -0.97 -5.44
N LEU A 256 -4.07 -2.29 -5.56
CA LEU A 256 -5.09 -2.94 -6.41
C LEU A 256 -6.01 -3.74 -5.50
N LEU A 257 -7.24 -3.27 -5.28
CA LEU A 257 -8.10 -3.71 -4.18
C LEU A 257 -9.34 -4.48 -4.64
N SER A 258 -9.40 -4.94 -5.89
CA SER A 258 -10.51 -5.77 -6.36
C SER A 258 -10.55 -7.08 -5.59
N GLY A 259 -11.74 -7.52 -5.19
CA GLY A 259 -11.95 -8.86 -4.65
C GLY A 259 -11.65 -9.98 -5.66
N GLU A 260 -11.59 -9.68 -6.95
CA GLU A 260 -11.24 -10.61 -8.03
C GLU A 260 -9.75 -10.47 -8.41
N PRO A 261 -8.89 -11.47 -8.11
CA PRO A 261 -7.45 -11.37 -8.36
C PRO A 261 -7.08 -11.19 -9.84
N SER A 262 -7.89 -11.71 -10.76
CA SER A 262 -7.71 -11.58 -12.21
C SER A 262 -7.78 -10.13 -12.69
N ASN A 263 -8.70 -9.33 -12.13
CA ASN A 263 -8.81 -7.90 -12.42
C ASN A 263 -7.56 -7.15 -11.95
N ASN A 264 -7.11 -7.45 -10.74
CA ASN A 264 -5.87 -6.85 -10.21
C ASN A 264 -4.68 -7.19 -11.12
N ARG A 265 -4.56 -8.42 -11.61
CA ARG A 265 -3.51 -8.80 -12.56
C ARG A 265 -3.59 -8.01 -13.87
N MET A 266 -4.77 -7.94 -14.47
CA MET A 266 -5.00 -7.19 -15.72
C MET A 266 -4.60 -5.72 -15.59
N TRP A 267 -4.99 -5.05 -14.50
CA TRP A 267 -4.63 -3.65 -14.27
C TRP A 267 -3.15 -3.47 -13.98
N LEU A 268 -2.52 -4.40 -13.26
CA LEU A 268 -1.09 -4.37 -12.99
C LEU A 268 -0.28 -4.40 -14.29
N ASP A 269 -0.63 -5.29 -15.22
CA ASP A 269 0.05 -5.43 -16.51
C ASP A 269 -0.10 -4.13 -17.34
N ALA A 270 -1.30 -3.54 -17.35
CA ALA A 270 -1.58 -2.27 -18.01
C ALA A 270 -0.76 -1.10 -17.44
N VAL A 271 -0.75 -0.95 -16.12
CA VAL A 271 0.02 0.12 -15.43
C VAL A 271 1.52 -0.09 -15.61
N THR A 272 2.00 -1.32 -15.54
CA THR A 272 3.42 -1.65 -15.78
C THR A 272 3.86 -1.22 -17.18
N GLY A 273 3.05 -1.49 -18.21
CA GLY A 273 3.29 -1.02 -19.58
C GLY A 273 3.19 0.51 -19.74
N ALA A 274 2.37 1.19 -18.93
CA ALA A 274 2.32 2.65 -18.88
C ALA A 274 3.59 3.26 -18.26
N LEU A 275 4.07 2.68 -17.15
CA LEU A 275 5.30 3.09 -16.47
C LEU A 275 6.54 2.88 -17.34
N ALA A 276 6.63 1.75 -18.06
CA ALA A 276 7.74 1.48 -18.97
C ALA A 276 7.87 2.57 -20.06
N ARG A 277 6.74 3.07 -20.60
CA ARG A 277 6.71 4.17 -21.58
C ARG A 277 7.00 5.54 -20.99
N ALA A 278 6.78 5.73 -19.69
CA ALA A 278 7.03 6.99 -19.00
C ALA A 278 8.53 7.31 -18.82
N GLY A 279 9.42 6.33 -19.02
CA GLY A 279 10.88 6.54 -19.07
C GLY A 279 11.56 6.75 -17.72
N ASP A 280 10.90 6.45 -16.60
CA ASP A 280 11.48 6.59 -15.26
C ASP A 280 12.38 5.37 -14.93
N PRO A 281 13.69 5.56 -14.65
CA PRO A 281 14.59 4.47 -14.33
C PRO A 281 14.27 3.84 -12.96
N HIS A 282 13.70 2.64 -13.02
CA HIS A 282 13.96 1.48 -12.16
C HIS A 282 14.10 1.73 -10.65
N ILE A 283 13.04 2.23 -10.02
CA ILE A 283 12.84 2.09 -8.58
C ILE A 283 11.77 1.00 -8.35
N ARG A 284 12.04 0.08 -7.43
CA ARG A 284 11.05 -0.85 -6.87
C ARG A 284 9.94 -0.05 -6.18
N LEU A 285 8.84 0.19 -6.88
CA LEU A 285 7.67 0.90 -6.36
C LEU A 285 6.85 -0.03 -5.46
N PRO A 286 6.45 0.38 -4.25
CA PRO A 286 5.53 -0.39 -3.43
C PRO A 286 4.21 -0.69 -4.17
N LEU A 287 3.86 -1.97 -4.20
CA LEU A 287 2.61 -2.49 -4.75
C LEU A 287 1.92 -3.35 -3.69
N VAL A 288 0.67 -3.05 -3.39
CA VAL A 288 -0.17 -3.91 -2.53
C VAL A 288 -1.36 -4.39 -3.33
N VAL A 289 -1.55 -5.71 -3.39
CA VAL A 289 -2.66 -6.32 -4.14
C VAL A 289 -3.57 -7.11 -3.22
N ARG A 290 -4.88 -6.92 -3.40
CA ARG A 290 -5.87 -7.72 -2.69
C ARG A 290 -5.91 -9.13 -3.27
N VAL A 291 -5.66 -10.10 -2.40
CA VAL A 291 -5.83 -11.52 -2.66
C VAL A 291 -6.40 -12.11 -1.37
N ASP A 292 -7.70 -12.41 -1.37
CA ASP A 292 -8.38 -12.84 -0.15
C ASP A 292 -8.01 -14.28 0.25
N ASP A 293 -7.84 -15.18 -0.73
CA ASP A 293 -7.41 -16.55 -0.46
C ASP A 293 -5.94 -16.59 0.00
N PRO A 294 -5.63 -17.09 1.21
CA PRO A 294 -4.26 -17.05 1.73
C PRO A 294 -3.24 -17.82 0.88
N TRP A 295 -3.65 -18.92 0.24
CA TRP A 295 -2.76 -19.71 -0.62
C TRP A 295 -2.40 -18.93 -1.88
N GLN A 296 -3.40 -18.36 -2.54
CA GLN A 296 -3.18 -17.51 -3.71
C GLN A 296 -2.36 -16.27 -3.33
N ALA A 297 -2.64 -15.66 -2.17
CA ALA A 297 -1.93 -14.48 -1.72
C ALA A 297 -0.44 -14.77 -1.62
N GLU A 298 -0.08 -15.89 -1.01
CA GLU A 298 1.31 -16.23 -0.81
C GLU A 298 2.03 -16.74 -2.07
N ALA A 299 1.37 -17.56 -2.87
CA ALA A 299 1.87 -17.94 -4.19
C ALA A 299 2.12 -16.70 -5.07
N TRP A 300 1.20 -15.73 -5.04
CA TRP A 300 1.31 -14.51 -5.80
C TRP A 300 2.45 -13.62 -5.31
N ARG A 301 2.63 -13.42 -3.99
CA ARG A 301 3.80 -12.71 -3.44
C ARG A 301 5.10 -13.27 -4.02
N ASN A 302 5.27 -14.58 -3.96
CA ASN A 302 6.48 -15.25 -4.43
C ASN A 302 6.73 -15.08 -5.93
N GLN A 303 5.71 -15.37 -6.74
CA GLN A 303 5.86 -15.34 -8.19
C GLN A 303 6.15 -13.93 -8.71
N GLN A 304 5.56 -12.90 -8.08
CA GLN A 304 5.75 -11.51 -8.51
C GLN A 304 6.96 -10.81 -7.88
N LEU A 305 7.55 -11.38 -6.82
CA LEU A 305 8.75 -10.86 -6.17
C LEU A 305 9.99 -10.89 -7.08
N GLY A 306 10.00 -11.75 -8.10
CA GLY A 306 11.18 -12.02 -8.94
C GLY A 306 11.08 -11.55 -10.39
N GLY A 307 12.24 -11.21 -10.97
CA GLY A 307 12.45 -10.98 -12.40
C GLY A 307 13.19 -9.66 -12.66
N ALA A 308 14.19 -9.66 -13.54
CA ALA A 308 15.05 -8.49 -13.80
C ALA A 308 14.28 -7.25 -14.31
N GLU A 309 13.12 -7.45 -14.92
CA GLU A 309 12.23 -6.37 -15.38
C GLU A 309 11.20 -5.93 -14.34
N SER A 310 11.11 -6.61 -13.21
CA SER A 310 10.09 -6.31 -12.22
C SER A 310 10.32 -4.89 -11.67
N ARG A 311 9.26 -4.09 -11.60
CA ARG A 311 9.29 -2.69 -11.13
C ARG A 311 8.67 -2.52 -9.74
N TRP A 312 8.26 -3.62 -9.11
CA TRP A 312 7.37 -3.59 -7.96
C TRP A 312 8.01 -4.24 -6.73
N ALA A 313 7.96 -3.57 -5.59
CA ALA A 313 8.13 -4.17 -4.28
C ALA A 313 6.75 -4.68 -3.83
N VAL A 314 6.49 -5.95 -4.11
CA VAL A 314 5.16 -6.55 -4.04
C VAL A 314 4.80 -6.96 -2.62
N ASP A 315 3.56 -6.70 -2.22
CA ASP A 315 2.92 -7.24 -1.02
C ASP A 315 1.45 -7.57 -1.32
N THR A 316 0.81 -8.35 -0.46
CA THR A 316 -0.62 -8.67 -0.59
C THR A 316 -1.40 -8.33 0.65
N ILE A 317 -2.71 -8.22 0.47
CA ILE A 317 -3.66 -8.10 1.56
C ILE A 317 -4.89 -8.96 1.30
N GLY A 318 -5.43 -9.58 2.33
CA GLY A 318 -6.66 -10.36 2.22
C GLY A 318 -7.52 -10.26 3.46
N LYS A 319 -8.84 -10.39 3.31
CA LYS A 319 -9.77 -10.32 4.46
C LYS A 319 -9.45 -11.36 5.54
N TYR A 320 -8.95 -12.52 5.15
CA TYR A 320 -8.58 -13.59 6.06
C TYR A 320 -7.30 -13.26 6.83
N GLU A 321 -6.28 -12.74 6.15
CA GLU A 321 -5.01 -12.33 6.77
C GLU A 321 -5.20 -11.19 7.76
N ILE A 322 -5.94 -10.14 7.37
CA ILE A 322 -6.22 -9.01 8.26
C ILE A 322 -7.04 -9.43 9.48
N THR A 323 -8.02 -10.32 9.28
CA THR A 323 -8.81 -10.85 10.39
C THR A 323 -7.95 -11.71 11.32
N ALA A 324 -7.06 -12.54 10.77
CA ALA A 324 -6.12 -13.36 11.54
C ALA A 324 -5.16 -12.48 12.37
N SER A 325 -4.51 -11.49 11.76
CA SER A 325 -3.63 -10.58 12.48
C SER A 325 -4.37 -9.84 13.59
N TRP A 326 -5.59 -9.36 13.34
CA TRP A 326 -6.42 -8.72 14.38
C TRP A 326 -6.74 -9.64 15.56
N LEU A 327 -7.15 -10.89 15.28
CA LEU A 327 -7.45 -11.87 16.32
C LEU A 327 -6.21 -12.14 17.19
N LEU A 328 -5.05 -12.34 16.55
CA LEU A 328 -3.81 -12.63 17.24
C LEU A 328 -3.26 -11.42 18.01
N ASP A 329 -3.38 -10.20 17.48
CA ASP A 329 -3.03 -8.98 18.21
C ASP A 329 -3.85 -8.85 19.49
N ASN A 330 -5.16 -9.10 19.43
CA ASN A 330 -6.02 -9.05 20.61
C ASN A 330 -5.69 -10.12 21.65
N ILE A 331 -5.34 -11.33 21.20
CA ILE A 331 -4.96 -12.44 22.09
C ILE A 331 -3.61 -12.19 22.74
N ILE A 332 -2.60 -11.80 21.96
CA ILE A 332 -1.23 -11.56 22.42
C ILE A 332 -1.18 -10.32 23.32
N ALA A 333 -1.93 -9.26 23.00
CA ALA A 333 -2.00 -8.05 23.84
C ALA A 333 -2.53 -8.34 25.26
N ALA A 334 -3.29 -9.42 25.47
CA ALA A 334 -3.74 -9.82 26.79
C ALA A 334 -2.59 -10.31 27.70
N LYS A 335 -1.46 -10.74 27.14
CA LYS A 335 -0.24 -11.26 27.81
C LYS A 335 -0.41 -12.50 28.72
N ILE A 336 -1.64 -12.85 29.07
CA ILE A 336 -1.98 -14.00 29.93
C ILE A 336 -2.27 -15.27 29.15
N VAL A 337 -2.60 -15.16 27.86
CA VAL A 337 -3.01 -16.31 27.05
C VAL A 337 -1.77 -17.07 26.60
N ARG A 338 -1.76 -18.38 26.89
CA ARG A 338 -0.68 -19.33 26.55
C ARG A 338 -1.13 -20.43 25.58
N ARG A 339 -2.44 -20.69 25.49
CA ARG A 339 -3.02 -21.73 24.63
C ARG A 339 -4.19 -21.15 23.83
N VAL A 340 -4.22 -21.40 22.54
CA VAL A 340 -5.31 -20.99 21.64
C VAL A 340 -5.86 -22.20 20.92
N PHE A 341 -7.16 -22.46 21.08
CA PHE A 341 -7.86 -23.51 20.33
C PHE A 341 -8.54 -22.89 19.11
N ILE A 342 -8.14 -23.31 17.91
CA ILE A 342 -8.72 -22.87 16.64
C ILE A 342 -9.71 -23.94 16.20
N CYS A 343 -10.98 -23.58 16.14
CA CYS A 343 -12.10 -24.49 15.93
C CYS A 343 -12.65 -24.33 14.51
N GLY A 344 -12.34 -25.29 13.64
CA GLY A 344 -12.73 -25.34 12.23
C GLY A 344 -11.55 -25.34 11.24
N THR A 345 -11.82 -25.65 9.97
CA THR A 345 -10.83 -25.87 8.90
C THR A 345 -11.13 -25.00 7.67
N SER A 346 -11.12 -23.68 7.84
CA SER A 346 -11.39 -22.70 6.78
C SER A 346 -10.13 -21.97 6.31
N GLN A 347 -10.26 -21.08 5.32
CA GLN A 347 -9.21 -20.14 4.92
C GLN A 347 -8.71 -19.29 6.10
N LEU A 348 -9.57 -18.99 7.10
CA LEU A 348 -9.14 -18.27 8.30
C LEU A 348 -8.20 -19.11 9.18
N THR A 349 -8.41 -20.43 9.27
CA THR A 349 -7.50 -21.34 9.98
C THR A 349 -6.10 -21.28 9.37
N LEU A 350 -6.01 -21.35 8.04
CA LEU A 350 -4.75 -21.23 7.31
C LEU A 350 -4.08 -19.87 7.53
N ALA A 351 -4.84 -18.78 7.44
CA ALA A 351 -4.34 -17.42 7.70
C ALA A 351 -3.81 -17.25 9.14
N LEU A 352 -4.49 -17.81 10.15
CA LEU A 352 -4.03 -17.80 11.55
C LEU A 352 -2.71 -18.56 11.72
N CYS A 353 -2.58 -19.72 11.09
CA CYS A 353 -1.33 -20.48 11.12
C CYS A 353 -0.19 -19.74 10.42
N ALA A 354 -0.46 -19.10 9.27
CA ALA A 354 0.52 -18.32 8.52
C ALA A 354 0.99 -17.07 9.29
N ASP A 355 0.06 -16.32 9.89
CA ASP A 355 0.38 -15.15 10.73
C ASP A 355 1.19 -15.56 11.98
N LEU A 356 0.86 -16.69 12.63
CA LEU A 356 1.67 -17.20 13.74
C LEU A 356 3.08 -17.59 13.32
N ASN A 357 3.24 -18.27 12.18
CA ASN A 357 4.54 -18.59 11.60
C ASN A 357 5.37 -17.34 11.31
N ARG A 358 4.75 -16.31 10.71
CA ARG A 358 5.40 -15.03 10.45
C ARG A 358 5.87 -14.37 11.74
N ARG A 359 5.01 -14.29 12.77
CA ARG A 359 5.36 -13.73 14.08
C ARG A 359 6.49 -14.50 14.75
N LYS A 360 6.49 -15.84 14.65
CA LYS A 360 7.56 -16.69 15.19
C LYS A 360 8.89 -16.37 14.51
N LEU A 361 8.90 -16.29 13.18
CA LEU A 361 10.08 -15.93 12.40
C LEU A 361 10.62 -14.55 12.78
N GLU A 362 9.74 -13.54 12.88
CA GLU A 362 10.13 -12.19 13.27
C GLU A 362 10.69 -12.13 14.69
N ARG A 363 10.09 -12.87 15.64
CA ARG A 363 10.54 -12.94 17.03
C ARG A 363 11.87 -13.66 17.19
N ASP A 364 12.10 -14.71 16.40
CA ASP A 364 13.39 -15.41 16.33
C ASP A 364 14.47 -14.49 15.76
N TYR A 365 14.12 -13.64 14.78
CA TYR A 365 15.03 -12.63 14.23
C TYR A 365 15.35 -11.54 15.26
N TYR A 366 14.31 -10.98 15.89
CA TYR A 366 14.44 -9.97 16.92
C TYR A 366 13.19 -9.92 17.80
N SER A 367 13.38 -10.07 19.11
CA SER A 367 12.35 -9.84 20.12
C SER A 367 12.82 -8.77 21.11
N PRO A 368 12.04 -7.71 21.35
CA PRO A 368 12.30 -6.80 22.46
C PRO A 368 12.33 -7.56 23.80
N PRO A 369 13.14 -7.13 24.79
CA PRO A 369 13.21 -7.82 26.09
C PRO A 369 11.88 -7.92 26.84
N THR A 370 10.92 -7.05 26.53
CA THR A 370 9.59 -6.99 27.14
C THR A 370 8.54 -7.85 26.44
N GLU A 371 8.90 -8.51 25.33
CA GLU A 371 8.01 -9.33 24.52
C GLU A 371 7.70 -10.65 25.25
N THR A 372 6.42 -11.05 25.30
CA THR A 372 6.01 -12.35 25.85
C THR A 372 6.10 -13.44 24.80
N GLU A 373 6.30 -14.71 25.18
CA GLU A 373 6.25 -15.85 24.26
C GLU A 373 4.93 -15.92 23.47
N LEU A 374 4.98 -16.52 22.27
CA LEU A 374 3.77 -16.77 21.48
C LEU A 374 2.95 -17.90 22.13
N PRO A 375 1.62 -17.83 22.11
CA PRO A 375 0.78 -18.91 22.61
C PRO A 375 0.90 -20.16 21.70
N ALA A 376 0.78 -21.35 22.30
CA ALA A 376 0.69 -22.61 21.58
C ALA A 376 -0.70 -22.74 20.93
N PHE A 377 -0.75 -23.29 19.71
CA PHE A 377 -2.00 -23.48 18.97
C PHE A 377 -2.43 -24.94 19.01
N THR A 378 -3.74 -25.16 19.10
CA THR A 378 -4.34 -26.47 18.89
C THR A 378 -5.45 -26.34 17.85
N LEU A 379 -5.29 -26.99 16.71
CA LEU A 379 -6.31 -27.07 15.67
C LEU A 379 -7.33 -28.15 16.04
N VAL A 380 -8.61 -27.78 16.05
CA VAL A 380 -9.73 -28.66 16.38
C VAL A 380 -10.73 -28.64 15.24
N GLY A 381 -10.80 -29.75 14.50
CA GLY A 381 -11.69 -29.90 13.35
C GLY A 381 -11.57 -31.31 12.77
N GLU A 382 -12.57 -31.77 12.03
CA GLU A 382 -12.55 -33.12 11.45
C GLU A 382 -11.36 -33.31 10.49
N ASP A 383 -11.06 -32.28 9.68
CA ASP A 383 -9.96 -32.28 8.70
C ASP A 383 -8.71 -31.53 9.20
N ALA A 384 -8.55 -31.36 10.52
CA ALA A 384 -7.46 -30.53 11.06
C ALA A 384 -6.06 -31.06 10.71
N ASP A 385 -5.92 -32.38 10.50
CA ASP A 385 -4.67 -33.01 10.05
C ASP A 385 -4.29 -32.60 8.63
N GLU A 386 -5.28 -32.42 7.74
CA GLU A 386 -5.04 -31.93 6.37
C GLU A 386 -4.56 -30.49 6.40
N CYS A 387 -5.25 -29.62 7.13
CA CYS A 387 -4.87 -28.22 7.29
C CYS A 387 -3.45 -28.05 7.88
N HIS A 388 -3.03 -28.94 8.79
CA HIS A 388 -1.68 -28.93 9.34
C HIS A 388 -0.63 -29.38 8.31
N ARG A 389 -0.90 -30.45 7.54
CA ARG A 389 0.00 -30.90 6.46
C ARG A 389 0.18 -29.84 5.37
N ASP A 390 -0.92 -29.21 5.00
CA ASP A 390 -0.96 -28.08 4.07
C ASP A 390 -0.03 -26.95 4.53
N GLN A 391 -0.08 -26.61 5.81
CA GLN A 391 0.78 -25.59 6.41
C GLN A 391 2.26 -25.97 6.43
N GLU A 392 2.59 -27.24 6.72
CA GLU A 392 3.97 -27.73 6.70
C GLU A 392 4.53 -27.75 5.27
N PHE A 393 3.77 -28.30 4.32
CA PHE A 393 4.13 -28.28 2.89
C PHE A 393 4.42 -26.85 2.43
N HIS A 394 3.56 -25.92 2.85
CA HIS A 394 3.73 -24.53 2.57
C HIS A 394 5.07 -24.01 3.12
N ARG A 395 5.36 -24.15 4.44
CA ARG A 395 6.65 -23.74 5.04
C ARG A 395 7.88 -24.29 4.30
N GLU A 396 7.82 -25.54 3.85
CA GLU A 396 8.90 -26.19 3.09
C GLU A 396 9.14 -25.52 1.73
N GLN A 397 8.09 -25.12 1.00
CA GLN A 397 8.21 -24.41 -0.28
C GLN A 397 8.94 -23.05 -0.16
N PHE A 398 8.97 -22.43 1.02
CA PHE A 398 9.71 -21.19 1.27
C PHE A 398 11.16 -21.42 1.72
N GLY A 399 11.57 -22.67 1.92
CA GLY A 399 12.87 -23.01 2.49
C GLY A 399 13.08 -22.45 3.90
N LEU A 400 11.99 -22.21 4.65
CA LEU A 400 12.05 -21.73 6.02
C LEU A 400 12.67 -22.81 6.90
N THR A 401 13.89 -22.56 7.35
CA THR A 401 14.67 -23.49 8.18
C THR A 401 14.39 -23.32 9.68
N ALA A 402 13.74 -22.22 10.07
CA ALA A 402 13.39 -21.95 11.46
C ALA A 402 12.36 -22.95 11.96
N THR A 403 12.52 -23.43 13.19
CA THR A 403 11.51 -24.23 13.87
C THR A 403 10.26 -23.38 14.06
N GLY A 404 9.17 -23.82 13.42
CA GLY A 404 7.87 -23.16 13.49
C GLY A 404 7.29 -23.16 14.91
N PRO A 405 6.16 -22.48 15.12
CA PRO A 405 5.43 -22.56 16.38
C PRO A 405 4.90 -23.98 16.59
N THR A 406 4.70 -24.38 17.84
CA THR A 406 4.04 -25.64 18.18
C THR A 406 2.56 -25.55 17.83
N ILE A 407 2.11 -26.40 16.89
CA ILE A 407 0.71 -26.54 16.49
C ILE A 407 0.30 -27.99 16.73
N ASP A 408 -0.54 -28.20 17.76
CA ASP A 408 -1.15 -29.50 18.02
C ASP A 408 -2.40 -29.69 17.16
N VAL A 409 -2.76 -30.94 16.85
CA VAL A 409 -3.92 -31.27 16.02
C VAL A 409 -4.87 -32.22 16.75
N VAL A 410 -6.15 -31.91 16.71
CA VAL A 410 -7.24 -32.73 17.23
C VAL A 410 -8.25 -32.98 16.10
N PRO A 411 -8.19 -34.14 15.43
CA PRO A 411 -9.08 -34.50 14.32
C PRO A 411 -10.48 -34.88 14.83
N SER A 412 -11.25 -33.89 15.30
CA SER A 412 -12.58 -34.07 15.87
C SER A 412 -13.43 -32.84 15.68
N ALA A 413 -14.74 -33.02 15.45
CA ALA A 413 -15.69 -31.93 15.37
C ALA A 413 -15.62 -31.03 16.63
N PRO A 414 -15.52 -29.69 16.46
CA PRO A 414 -15.35 -28.75 17.57
C PRO A 414 -16.65 -28.58 18.36
N SER A 415 -16.99 -29.58 19.18
CA SER A 415 -18.17 -29.58 20.04
C SER A 415 -17.83 -29.09 21.45
N VAL A 416 -18.84 -28.57 22.17
CA VAL A 416 -18.65 -28.12 23.57
C VAL A 416 -18.01 -29.19 24.45
N PRO A 417 -18.41 -30.48 24.44
CA PRO A 417 -17.77 -31.51 25.26
C PRO A 417 -16.29 -31.78 24.90
N VAL A 418 -15.94 -31.71 23.62
CA VAL A 418 -14.55 -31.87 23.15
C VAL A 418 -13.70 -30.71 23.66
N LEU A 419 -14.16 -29.48 23.42
CA LEU A 419 -13.45 -28.28 23.86
C LEU A 419 -13.34 -28.19 25.38
N GLU A 420 -14.40 -28.53 26.11
CA GLU A 420 -14.38 -28.57 27.57
C GLU A 420 -13.30 -29.52 28.10
N ARG A 421 -13.19 -30.72 27.52
CA ARG A 421 -12.14 -31.67 27.85
C ARG A 421 -10.74 -31.10 27.59
N LEU A 422 -10.51 -30.54 26.40
CA LEU A 422 -9.22 -29.97 26.00
C LEU A 422 -8.82 -28.74 26.83
N ILE A 423 -9.78 -27.90 27.19
CA ILE A 423 -9.53 -26.71 28.01
C ILE A 423 -9.13 -27.16 29.44
N GLN A 424 -9.86 -28.14 29.99
CA GLN A 424 -9.64 -28.66 31.35
C GLN A 424 -8.33 -29.46 31.53
N THR A 425 -7.68 -29.93 30.45
CA THR A 425 -6.33 -30.52 30.58
C THR A 425 -5.25 -29.52 30.96
N GLY A 426 -5.54 -28.22 30.92
CA GLY A 426 -4.68 -27.16 31.47
C GLY A 426 -5.51 -26.05 32.12
N ASP A 427 -4.99 -24.82 32.15
CA ASP A 427 -5.65 -23.71 32.83
C ASP A 427 -6.57 -22.91 31.88
N PRO A 428 -7.90 -22.88 32.13
CA PRO A 428 -8.84 -22.08 31.35
C PRO A 428 -8.55 -20.57 31.40
N ALA A 429 -7.97 -20.06 32.49
CA ALA A 429 -7.68 -18.63 32.65
C ALA A 429 -6.56 -18.12 31.72
N THR A 430 -5.73 -19.04 31.22
CA THR A 430 -4.65 -18.76 30.25
C THR A 430 -4.96 -19.31 28.85
N SER A 431 -6.23 -19.67 28.59
CA SER A 431 -6.67 -20.22 27.31
C SER A 431 -7.52 -19.22 26.53
N ALA A 432 -7.59 -19.38 25.21
CA ALA A 432 -8.53 -18.69 24.36
C ALA A 432 -9.08 -19.64 23.29
N VAL A 433 -10.26 -19.35 22.77
CA VAL A 433 -10.90 -20.15 21.71
C VAL A 433 -11.30 -19.24 20.56
N ILE A 434 -11.02 -19.67 19.34
CA ILE A 434 -11.43 -19.02 18.09
C ILE A 434 -12.30 -20.00 17.32
N PHE A 435 -13.57 -19.67 17.09
CA PHE A 435 -14.40 -20.35 16.10
C PHE A 435 -14.26 -19.61 14.77
N VAL A 436 -13.77 -20.29 13.73
CA VAL A 436 -13.58 -19.74 12.39
C VAL A 436 -14.87 -19.80 11.57
N ASP A 437 -14.82 -19.28 10.34
CA ASP A 437 -15.94 -19.34 9.41
C ASP A 437 -16.27 -20.77 8.97
N ASP A 438 -17.56 -21.12 8.98
CA ASP A 438 -18.06 -22.44 8.58
C ASP A 438 -19.24 -22.27 7.63
N TRP A 439 -18.92 -21.89 6.40
CA TRP A 439 -19.88 -21.75 5.31
C TRP A 439 -20.48 -23.09 4.89
N LYS A 440 -19.81 -24.22 5.18
CA LYS A 440 -20.21 -25.56 4.72
C LYS A 440 -21.34 -26.15 5.56
N HIS A 441 -21.28 -26.03 6.89
CA HIS A 441 -22.22 -26.74 7.77
C HIS A 441 -23.33 -25.86 8.35
N ALA A 442 -23.02 -24.61 8.76
CA ALA A 442 -24.03 -23.61 9.13
C ALA A 442 -23.38 -22.25 9.43
N PRO A 443 -23.78 -21.15 8.74
CA PRO A 443 -23.21 -19.82 8.98
C PRO A 443 -23.31 -19.30 10.42
N ARG A 444 -24.21 -19.86 11.24
CA ARG A 444 -24.42 -19.49 12.65
C ARG A 444 -24.06 -20.60 13.66
N GLY A 445 -23.50 -21.72 13.20
CA GLY A 445 -23.09 -22.83 14.07
C GLY A 445 -22.03 -22.39 15.09
N ALA A 446 -21.02 -21.65 14.60
CA ALA A 446 -19.95 -21.05 15.40
C ALA A 446 -20.49 -20.14 16.53
N ALA A 447 -21.42 -19.24 16.22
CA ALA A 447 -22.01 -18.29 17.18
C ALA A 447 -22.71 -18.98 18.36
N THR A 448 -23.42 -20.08 18.07
CA THR A 448 -24.15 -20.86 19.08
C THR A 448 -23.19 -21.63 19.99
N LEU A 449 -22.15 -22.25 19.42
CA LEU A 449 -21.11 -22.94 20.17
C LEU A 449 -20.31 -21.98 21.05
N GLY A 450 -19.92 -20.82 20.50
CA GLY A 450 -19.22 -19.76 21.21
C GLY A 450 -19.98 -19.25 22.43
N SER A 451 -21.29 -19.01 22.29
CA SER A 451 -22.16 -18.59 23.41
C SER A 451 -22.24 -19.65 24.51
N ARG A 452 -22.42 -20.93 24.14
CA ARG A 452 -22.49 -22.05 25.09
C ARG A 452 -21.16 -22.27 25.82
N LEU A 453 -20.03 -22.03 25.15
CA LEU A 453 -18.71 -22.17 25.74
C LEU A 453 -18.37 -20.99 26.66
N ALA A 454 -18.65 -19.75 26.23
CA ALA A 454 -18.44 -18.55 27.04
C ALA A 454 -19.30 -18.56 28.33
N ALA A 455 -20.50 -19.17 28.30
CA ALA A 455 -21.31 -19.36 29.50
C ALA A 455 -20.68 -20.32 30.52
N ARG A 456 -19.89 -21.31 30.07
CA ARG A 456 -19.18 -22.27 30.93
C ARG A 456 -17.86 -21.70 31.45
N PHE A 457 -17.18 -20.89 30.65
CA PHE A 457 -15.88 -20.29 30.95
C PHE A 457 -15.95 -18.75 30.87
N PRO A 458 -16.62 -18.07 31.82
CA PRO A 458 -16.99 -16.65 31.67
C PRO A 458 -15.81 -15.68 31.64
N THR A 459 -14.63 -16.08 32.13
CA THR A 459 -13.41 -15.27 32.15
C THR A 459 -12.47 -15.56 30.98
N MET A 460 -12.73 -16.62 30.22
CA MET A 460 -11.91 -17.05 29.08
C MET A 460 -12.32 -16.28 27.82
N PRO A 461 -11.37 -15.67 27.07
CA PRO A 461 -11.67 -15.06 25.79
C PRO A 461 -12.21 -16.10 24.78
N VAL A 462 -13.37 -15.81 24.19
CA VAL A 462 -13.95 -16.62 23.11
C VAL A 462 -14.23 -15.70 21.93
N TYR A 463 -13.61 -15.99 20.79
CA TYR A 463 -13.86 -15.30 19.53
C TYR A 463 -14.73 -16.18 18.65
N SER A 464 -15.81 -15.64 18.13
CA SER A 464 -16.75 -16.41 17.32
C SER A 464 -17.12 -15.67 16.06
N TRP A 465 -16.92 -16.34 14.92
CA TRP A 465 -17.31 -15.77 13.64
C TRP A 465 -18.83 -15.65 13.52
N ASP A 466 -19.28 -14.49 13.07
CA ASP A 466 -20.66 -14.16 12.76
C ASP A 466 -20.68 -13.16 11.58
N PRO A 467 -21.18 -13.54 10.40
CA PRO A 467 -21.18 -12.67 9.21
C PRO A 467 -22.02 -11.40 9.38
N ASP A 468 -23.02 -11.41 10.29
CA ASP A 468 -23.86 -10.25 10.59
C ASP A 468 -23.24 -9.32 11.64
N SER A 469 -22.06 -9.66 12.18
CA SER A 469 -21.39 -8.87 13.20
C SER A 469 -20.93 -7.52 12.65
N HIS A 470 -21.25 -6.45 13.37
CA HIS A 470 -20.70 -5.12 13.10
C HIS A 470 -19.45 -4.89 13.94
N VAL A 471 -18.36 -4.47 13.30
CA VAL A 471 -17.14 -4.04 13.99
C VAL A 471 -17.49 -2.80 14.82
N SER A 472 -17.40 -2.93 16.14
CA SER A 472 -17.54 -1.82 17.08
C SER A 472 -16.20 -1.62 17.77
N ASP A 473 -15.74 -0.37 17.90
CA ASP A 473 -14.52 0.00 18.64
C ASP A 473 -14.58 -0.45 20.12
N ARG A 474 -15.78 -0.76 20.64
CA ARG A 474 -16.01 -1.28 21.99
C ARG A 474 -17.14 -2.32 21.95
N PRO A 475 -16.84 -3.59 21.60
CA PRO A 475 -17.87 -4.62 21.62
C PRO A 475 -18.27 -4.89 23.08
N MET A 476 -19.57 -4.76 23.38
CA MET A 476 -20.13 -5.22 24.65
C MET A 476 -20.31 -6.74 24.58
N SER A 477 -19.67 -7.49 25.48
CA SER A 477 -19.91 -8.93 25.57
C SER A 477 -21.22 -9.19 26.30
N LEU A 478 -22.16 -9.88 25.64
CA LEU A 478 -23.43 -10.27 26.25
C LEU A 478 -23.29 -11.50 27.16
N VAL A 479 -22.30 -12.37 26.90
CA VAL A 479 -22.06 -13.62 27.64
C VAL A 479 -20.57 -13.79 27.88
N GLY A 480 -20.15 -13.78 29.15
CA GLY A 480 -18.75 -13.98 29.55
C GLY A 480 -17.81 -12.97 28.87
N ARG A 481 -16.75 -13.49 28.24
CA ARG A 481 -15.84 -12.74 27.37
C ARG A 481 -15.95 -13.18 25.89
N LEU A 482 -17.17 -13.45 25.43
CA LEU A 482 -17.46 -13.68 24.02
C LEU A 482 -17.31 -12.40 23.20
N ARG A 483 -16.60 -12.48 22.08
CA ARG A 483 -16.50 -11.44 21.04
C ARG A 483 -16.89 -12.04 19.70
N THR A 484 -17.91 -11.48 19.07
CA THR A 484 -18.25 -11.83 17.69
C THR A 484 -17.45 -11.00 16.70
N TYR A 485 -17.07 -11.58 15.57
CA TYR A 485 -16.33 -10.89 14.52
C TYR A 485 -16.79 -11.35 13.13
N ARG A 486 -16.54 -10.51 12.12
CA ARG A 486 -16.70 -10.85 10.71
C ARG A 486 -15.34 -10.85 10.02
N LEU A 487 -15.27 -11.44 8.82
CA LEU A 487 -14.11 -11.24 7.96
C LEU A 487 -14.06 -9.77 7.50
N MET A 488 -12.90 -9.15 7.57
CA MET A 488 -12.76 -7.70 7.31
C MET A 488 -11.43 -7.35 6.66
N LEU A 489 -11.42 -6.24 5.92
CA LEU A 489 -10.23 -5.55 5.41
C LEU A 489 -9.96 -4.23 6.14
N GLU A 490 -10.57 -4.05 7.32
CA GLU A 490 -10.45 -2.84 8.12
C GLU A 490 -9.38 -2.98 9.20
N PHE A 491 -8.54 -1.96 9.35
CA PHE A 491 -7.44 -1.93 10.31
C PHE A 491 -7.87 -1.27 11.63
N PRO A 492 -7.72 -1.93 12.78
CA PRO A 492 -8.04 -1.34 14.09
C PRO A 492 -7.19 -0.11 14.41
N ASP A 493 -5.90 -0.16 14.10
CA ASP A 493 -4.96 0.96 14.31
C ASP A 493 -4.99 1.96 13.16
N GLY A 494 -5.73 1.62 12.10
CA GLY A 494 -5.94 2.49 10.97
C GLY A 494 -4.73 2.68 10.07
N GLN A 495 -3.72 1.81 10.13
CA GLN A 495 -2.59 1.79 9.20
C GLN A 495 -2.67 0.54 8.33
N ALA A 496 -2.48 0.70 7.02
CA ALA A 496 -2.38 -0.43 6.12
C ALA A 496 -1.07 -1.18 6.39
N PRO A 497 -1.08 -2.53 6.48
CA PRO A 497 0.12 -3.33 6.57
C PRO A 497 1.06 -3.03 5.40
N ASP A 498 2.34 -3.07 5.70
CA ASP A 498 3.42 -2.92 4.74
C ASP A 498 4.55 -3.83 5.22
N ALA A 499 4.68 -5.01 4.60
CA ALA A 499 5.68 -6.00 4.97
C ALA A 499 7.10 -5.45 4.84
N TRP A 500 7.33 -4.47 3.94
CA TRP A 500 8.62 -3.82 3.74
C TRP A 500 8.92 -2.78 4.81
N GLU A 501 7.92 -2.04 5.28
CA GLU A 501 8.05 -1.20 6.47
C GLU A 501 8.32 -2.05 7.71
N ARG A 502 7.63 -3.18 7.87
CA ARG A 502 7.87 -4.13 8.96
C ARG A 502 9.30 -4.69 8.93
N ALA A 503 9.78 -5.11 7.75
CA ALA A 503 11.15 -5.58 7.58
C ALA A 503 12.18 -4.48 7.90
N ALA A 504 11.97 -3.26 7.39
CA ALA A 504 12.85 -2.12 7.68
C ALA A 504 12.88 -1.78 9.19
N SER A 505 11.73 -1.84 9.86
CA SER A 505 11.62 -1.63 11.30
C SER A 505 12.36 -2.70 12.09
N LEU A 506 12.16 -3.98 11.79
CA LEU A 506 12.86 -5.08 12.47
C LEU A 506 14.37 -5.02 12.28
N ILE A 507 14.84 -4.76 11.05
CA ILE A 507 16.27 -4.61 10.75
C ILE A 507 16.88 -3.47 11.56
N HIS A 508 16.18 -2.33 11.63
CA HIS A 508 16.61 -1.17 12.40
C HIS A 508 16.67 -1.47 13.90
N GLU A 509 15.61 -2.05 14.48
CA GLU A 509 15.56 -2.36 15.91
C GLU A 509 16.61 -3.39 16.32
N ARG A 510 16.84 -4.42 15.48
CA ARG A 510 17.92 -5.37 15.71
C ARG A 510 19.28 -4.67 15.66
N TYR A 511 19.52 -3.81 14.67
CA TYR A 511 20.76 -3.02 14.60
C TYR A 511 20.98 -2.20 15.88
N LEU A 512 19.96 -1.50 16.37
CA LEU A 512 20.06 -0.73 17.63
C LEU A 512 20.45 -1.60 18.82
N SER A 513 19.89 -2.82 18.91
CA SER A 513 20.22 -3.76 19.99
C SER A 513 21.70 -4.17 20.02
N THR A 514 22.42 -4.05 18.90
CA THR A 514 23.85 -4.38 18.80
C THR A 514 24.78 -3.26 19.28
N LEU A 515 24.29 -2.02 19.38
CA LEU A 515 25.14 -0.85 19.67
C LEU A 515 25.42 -0.62 21.17
N GLY A 516 24.70 -1.31 22.06
CA GLY A 516 24.77 -1.06 23.51
C GLY A 516 24.12 0.28 23.93
N PRO A 517 23.99 0.54 25.25
CA PRO A 517 23.36 1.76 25.74
C PRO A 517 24.23 3.01 25.48
N GLU A 518 23.71 3.97 24.73
CA GLU A 518 24.34 5.29 24.50
C GLU A 518 23.68 6.36 25.38
N THR A 519 24.48 7.23 26.03
CA THR A 519 23.97 8.34 26.86
C THR A 519 23.35 9.47 26.04
N THR A 520 23.74 9.61 24.77
CA THR A 520 23.20 10.59 23.83
C THR A 520 23.19 9.98 22.43
N PRO A 521 22.15 9.21 22.07
CA PRO A 521 22.08 8.56 20.79
C PRO A 521 21.96 9.57 19.65
N LEU A 522 22.54 9.25 18.50
CA LEU A 522 22.32 10.02 17.27
C LEU A 522 20.82 10.01 16.90
N PRO A 523 20.30 11.04 16.21
CA PRO A 523 18.91 11.05 15.75
C PRO A 523 18.54 9.85 14.86
N SER A 524 19.51 9.30 14.13
CA SER A 524 19.35 8.08 13.33
C SER A 524 19.38 6.77 14.15
N ARG A 525 19.57 6.85 15.47
CA ARG A 525 19.71 5.71 16.40
C ARG A 525 18.62 5.70 17.48
N LEU A 526 17.49 6.35 17.21
CA LEU A 526 16.32 6.29 18.07
C LEU A 526 15.47 5.06 17.74
N PRO A 527 14.71 4.51 18.70
CA PRO A 527 13.70 3.47 18.45
C PRO A 527 12.77 3.87 17.30
N TRP A 528 12.26 2.90 16.55
CA TRP A 528 11.48 3.13 15.33
C TRP A 528 10.30 4.10 15.54
N ALA A 529 9.61 3.98 16.67
CA ALA A 529 8.47 4.82 17.03
C ALA A 529 8.84 6.30 17.26
N GLU A 530 10.10 6.57 17.63
CA GLU A 530 10.64 7.91 17.88
C GLU A 530 11.44 8.46 16.70
N LEU A 531 11.65 7.65 15.67
CA LEU A 531 12.48 7.96 14.52
C LEU A 531 11.77 8.96 13.59
N ASP A 532 12.50 10.02 13.21
CA ASP A 532 12.00 10.98 12.23
C ASP A 532 11.75 10.32 10.86
N GLU A 533 10.78 10.86 10.12
CA GLU A 533 10.35 10.34 8.83
C GLU A 533 11.48 10.26 7.81
N PHE A 534 12.46 11.18 7.86
CA PHE A 534 13.65 11.12 7.02
C PHE A 534 14.46 9.82 7.25
N TYR A 535 14.65 9.41 8.50
CA TYR A 535 15.43 8.20 8.78
C TYR A 535 14.62 6.92 8.54
N ARG A 536 13.32 6.91 8.85
CA ARG A 536 12.41 5.81 8.45
C ARG A 536 12.39 5.64 6.93
N GLY A 537 12.36 6.76 6.19
CA GLY A 537 12.47 6.78 4.73
C GLY A 537 13.80 6.20 4.22
N SER A 538 14.93 6.54 4.86
CA SER A 538 16.24 5.98 4.53
C SER A 538 16.31 4.46 4.76
N ASN A 539 15.68 3.95 5.82
CA ASN A 539 15.61 2.51 6.11
C ASN A 539 14.74 1.76 5.08
N ARG A 540 13.56 2.30 4.75
CA ARG A 540 12.71 1.73 3.68
C ARG A 540 13.39 1.76 2.31
N ARG A 541 14.17 2.81 2.03
CA ARG A 541 14.99 2.91 0.81
C ARG A 541 16.01 1.78 0.76
N GLN A 542 16.74 1.53 1.85
CA GLN A 542 17.76 0.47 1.89
C GLN A 542 17.18 -0.90 1.53
N VAL A 543 16.03 -1.27 2.10
CA VAL A 543 15.35 -2.54 1.79
C VAL A 543 14.96 -2.62 0.32
N ARG A 544 14.31 -1.58 -0.22
CA ARG A 544 13.88 -1.54 -1.63
C ARG A 544 15.05 -1.55 -2.61
N ASN A 545 16.11 -0.83 -2.28
CA ASN A 545 17.32 -0.81 -3.10
C ASN A 545 18.00 -2.18 -3.10
N ALA A 546 18.04 -2.88 -1.96
CA ALA A 546 18.54 -4.25 -1.88
C ALA A 546 17.77 -5.21 -2.81
N LEU A 547 16.44 -5.10 -2.86
CA LEU A 547 15.63 -5.89 -3.80
C LEU A 547 16.05 -5.63 -5.26
N SER A 548 16.21 -4.35 -5.63
CA SER A 548 16.58 -3.94 -6.99
C SER A 548 17.99 -4.38 -7.38
N MET A 549 18.97 -4.17 -6.50
CA MET A 549 20.38 -4.49 -6.75
C MET A 549 20.59 -5.99 -6.99
N VAL A 550 19.95 -6.84 -6.19
CA VAL A 550 20.07 -8.30 -6.32
C VAL A 550 19.61 -8.80 -7.69
N GLU A 551 18.57 -8.19 -8.27
CA GLU A 551 18.09 -8.59 -9.59
C GLU A 551 18.89 -7.96 -10.72
N GLN A 552 19.05 -6.64 -10.67
CA GLN A 552 19.61 -5.86 -11.80
C GLN A 552 21.13 -5.97 -11.90
N ILE A 553 21.81 -6.15 -10.76
CA ILE A 553 23.27 -6.19 -10.71
C ILE A 553 23.75 -7.63 -10.59
N ALA A 554 23.18 -8.40 -9.65
CA ALA A 554 23.65 -9.76 -9.39
C ALA A 554 22.99 -10.85 -10.26
N GLY A 555 21.94 -10.53 -11.04
CA GLY A 555 21.27 -11.52 -11.89
C GLY A 555 20.57 -12.63 -11.09
N HIS A 556 20.11 -12.30 -9.88
CA HIS A 556 19.30 -13.18 -9.05
C HIS A 556 17.80 -12.88 -9.23
N THR A 557 16.96 -13.77 -8.75
CA THR A 557 15.51 -13.58 -8.59
C THR A 557 15.12 -13.78 -7.14
N TRP A 558 14.14 -13.02 -6.67
CA TRP A 558 13.53 -13.20 -5.35
C TRP A 558 12.33 -14.16 -5.36
N ASN A 559 12.01 -14.78 -6.51
CA ASN A 559 10.95 -15.77 -6.60
C ASN A 559 11.46 -17.14 -6.13
N PRO A 560 11.09 -17.63 -4.93
CA PRO A 560 11.54 -18.94 -4.46
C PRO A 560 10.73 -20.12 -5.04
N TRP A 561 9.66 -19.86 -5.80
CA TRP A 561 8.65 -20.86 -6.13
C TRP A 561 9.21 -22.00 -6.98
N GLY A 562 9.08 -23.23 -6.49
CA GLY A 562 9.53 -24.45 -7.16
C GLY A 562 11.04 -24.68 -7.13
N ASP A 563 11.81 -23.78 -6.52
CA ASP A 563 13.27 -23.75 -6.66
C ASP A 563 13.95 -23.26 -5.36
N VAL A 564 13.65 -23.97 -4.27
CA VAL A 564 14.03 -23.60 -2.90
C VAL A 564 15.55 -23.41 -2.76
N PRO A 565 16.03 -22.20 -2.39
CA PRO A 565 17.45 -21.95 -2.19
C PRO A 565 18.02 -22.80 -1.04
N THR A 566 19.24 -23.32 -1.21
CA THR A 566 19.94 -24.10 -0.18
C THR A 566 19.93 -23.35 1.16
N PRO A 567 19.49 -23.98 2.27
CA PRO A 567 19.53 -23.36 3.59
C PRO A 567 20.95 -22.91 3.97
N LEU A 568 21.07 -21.72 4.56
CA LEU A 568 22.31 -21.26 5.19
C LEU A 568 22.03 -20.99 6.66
N ALA A 569 22.84 -21.56 7.55
CA ALA A 569 22.74 -21.31 8.99
C ALA A 569 23.60 -20.11 9.40
N GLU A 570 23.28 -19.48 10.52
CA GLU A 570 24.02 -18.33 11.04
C GLU A 570 25.51 -18.65 11.29
N ARG A 571 25.80 -19.86 11.77
CA ARG A 571 27.17 -20.36 11.96
C ARG A 571 28.01 -20.38 10.66
N ASP A 572 27.36 -20.42 9.50
CA ASP A 572 28.03 -20.46 8.20
C ASP A 572 28.42 -19.05 7.70
N ILE A 573 27.87 -18.00 8.33
CA ILE A 573 28.08 -16.58 8.00
C ILE A 573 28.82 -15.83 9.10
N ALA A 574 28.56 -16.15 10.35
CA ALA A 574 29.06 -15.43 11.52
C ALA A 574 30.60 -15.35 11.52
N GLY A 575 31.12 -14.13 11.73
CA GLY A 575 32.56 -13.86 11.80
C GLY A 575 33.28 -13.80 10.46
N LEU A 576 32.63 -14.08 9.33
CA LEU A 576 33.25 -13.94 8.01
C LEU A 576 33.38 -12.46 7.59
N PRO A 577 34.42 -12.09 6.81
CA PRO A 577 34.47 -10.79 6.16
C PRO A 577 33.29 -10.56 5.20
N PRO A 578 32.82 -9.32 4.99
CA PRO A 578 31.60 -9.03 4.21
C PRO A 578 31.56 -9.66 2.81
N LEU A 579 32.67 -9.61 2.06
CA LEU A 579 32.73 -10.23 0.73
C LEU A 579 32.57 -11.74 0.77
N ARG A 580 33.07 -12.41 1.81
CA ARG A 580 32.89 -13.86 2.00
C ARG A 580 31.47 -14.18 2.44
N GLN A 581 30.82 -13.33 3.23
CA GLN A 581 29.40 -13.48 3.54
C GLN A 581 28.54 -13.39 2.27
N LEU A 582 28.82 -12.39 1.42
CA LEU A 582 28.13 -12.19 0.15
C LEU A 582 28.34 -13.38 -0.81
N GLU A 583 29.56 -13.88 -0.93
CA GLU A 583 29.89 -15.07 -1.71
C GLU A 583 29.11 -16.30 -1.23
N ARG A 584 29.02 -16.51 0.10
CA ARG A 584 28.22 -17.58 0.70
C ARG A 584 26.72 -17.44 0.47
N MET A 585 26.23 -16.23 0.22
CA MET A 585 24.86 -15.96 -0.20
C MET A 585 24.67 -16.04 -1.74
N GLY A 586 25.71 -16.41 -2.48
CA GLY A 586 25.68 -16.60 -3.93
C GLY A 586 26.11 -15.38 -4.76
N PHE A 587 26.62 -14.32 -4.12
CA PHE A 587 27.04 -13.10 -4.81
C PHE A 587 28.55 -13.09 -5.04
N ASP A 588 28.97 -13.17 -6.30
CA ASP A 588 30.38 -13.07 -6.65
C ASP A 588 30.97 -11.69 -6.30
N ARG A 589 32.31 -11.61 -6.28
CA ARG A 589 33.02 -10.38 -5.89
C ARG A 589 32.68 -9.17 -6.76
N THR A 590 32.50 -9.36 -8.06
CA THR A 590 32.20 -8.26 -9.00
C THR A 590 30.81 -7.72 -8.71
N SER A 591 29.83 -8.62 -8.63
CA SER A 591 28.44 -8.29 -8.27
C SER A 591 28.37 -7.60 -6.91
N ALA A 592 29.07 -8.11 -5.89
CA ALA A 592 29.13 -7.53 -4.56
C ALA A 592 29.67 -6.08 -4.55
N MET A 593 30.71 -5.79 -5.35
CA MET A 593 31.30 -4.46 -5.45
C MET A 593 30.37 -3.46 -6.16
N GLU A 594 29.70 -3.88 -7.24
CA GLU A 594 28.74 -3.03 -7.94
C GLU A 594 27.47 -2.79 -7.12
N MET A 595 27.00 -3.78 -6.35
CA MET A 595 25.91 -3.57 -5.39
C MET A 595 26.32 -2.57 -4.30
N ALA A 596 27.52 -2.68 -3.73
CA ALA A 596 28.03 -1.70 -2.76
C ALA A 596 28.08 -0.28 -3.35
N ARG A 597 28.52 -0.15 -4.61
CA ARG A 597 28.51 1.12 -5.33
C ARG A 597 27.11 1.69 -5.47
N ALA A 598 26.17 0.89 -5.94
CA ALA A 598 24.79 1.31 -6.15
C ALA A 598 24.12 1.74 -4.84
N GLU A 599 24.32 0.99 -3.75
CA GLU A 599 23.82 1.36 -2.42
C GLU A 599 24.38 2.68 -1.92
N HIS A 600 25.69 2.89 -2.05
CA HIS A 600 26.32 4.14 -1.62
C HIS A 600 25.82 5.35 -2.41
N GLN A 601 25.68 5.19 -3.73
CA GLN A 601 25.17 6.25 -4.60
C GLN A 601 23.72 6.58 -4.32
N ASP A 602 22.88 5.56 -4.10
CA ASP A 602 21.46 5.74 -3.77
C ASP A 602 21.29 6.43 -2.40
N TRP A 603 22.06 6.01 -1.39
CA TRP A 603 22.11 6.67 -0.09
C TRP A 603 22.55 8.14 -0.19
N CYS A 604 23.61 8.43 -0.95
CA CYS A 604 24.08 9.80 -1.18
C CYS A 604 23.02 10.67 -1.86
N ARG A 605 22.33 10.12 -2.87
CA ARG A 605 21.24 10.81 -3.58
C ARG A 605 20.11 11.16 -2.61
N TYR A 606 19.63 10.19 -1.83
CA TYR A 606 18.57 10.38 -0.85
C TYR A 606 18.90 11.49 0.16
N TYR A 607 20.13 11.51 0.68
CA TYR A 607 20.57 12.54 1.62
C TYR A 607 20.63 13.92 0.95
N ARG A 608 21.21 14.03 -0.24
CA ARG A 608 21.31 15.31 -0.98
C ARG A 608 19.94 15.87 -1.36
N ASP A 609 19.02 15.02 -1.81
CA ASP A 609 17.64 15.41 -2.14
C ASP A 609 16.86 15.94 -0.91
N ASN A 610 17.27 15.52 0.29
CA ASN A 610 16.75 16.01 1.57
C ASN A 610 17.59 17.14 2.18
N GLY A 611 18.46 17.77 1.38
CA GLY A 611 19.23 18.96 1.74
C GLY A 611 20.45 18.71 2.60
N TRP A 612 20.95 17.47 2.67
CA TRP A 612 22.22 17.17 3.30
C TRP A 612 23.40 17.49 2.39
N ARG A 613 24.53 17.85 3.01
CA ARG A 613 25.78 18.20 2.31
C ARG A 613 26.98 17.54 2.95
N TYR A 614 28.04 17.41 2.16
CA TYR A 614 29.34 16.95 2.64
C TYR A 614 30.01 17.98 3.57
N GLY A 615 30.76 17.50 4.55
CA GLY A 615 31.68 18.26 5.38
C GLY A 615 32.63 17.34 6.14
N LEU A 616 33.77 17.83 6.62
CA LEU A 616 34.81 17.02 7.26
C LEU A 616 34.37 16.33 8.57
N SER A 617 33.30 16.82 9.20
CA SER A 617 32.77 16.26 10.44
C SER A 617 31.25 16.24 10.36
N ARG A 618 30.65 15.14 10.83
CA ARG A 618 29.20 14.96 10.85
C ARG A 618 28.53 15.92 11.84
N ASP A 619 27.48 16.59 11.37
CA ASP A 619 26.63 17.49 12.15
C ASP A 619 25.18 17.38 11.64
N ASP A 620 24.39 16.53 12.30
CA ASP A 620 23.02 16.22 11.90
C ASP A 620 22.09 17.43 12.03
N LYS A 621 22.36 18.35 12.98
CA LYS A 621 21.56 19.56 13.18
C LYS A 621 21.65 20.50 11.98
N HIS A 622 22.82 20.57 11.35
CA HIS A 622 23.05 21.38 10.16
C HIS A 622 23.05 20.55 8.86
N ARG A 623 22.61 19.29 8.93
CA ARG A 623 22.54 18.34 7.80
C ARG A 623 23.88 18.16 7.08
N ILE A 624 24.95 17.99 7.85
CA ILE A 624 26.30 17.75 7.34
C ILE A 624 26.66 16.29 7.62
N HIS A 625 27.10 15.57 6.59
CA HIS A 625 27.53 14.18 6.74
C HIS A 625 28.88 13.95 6.04
N ASP A 626 29.83 13.38 6.78
CA ASP A 626 31.23 13.14 6.38
C ASP A 626 31.41 12.07 5.31
N LYS A 627 30.50 11.10 5.25
CA LYS A 627 30.47 10.05 4.23
C LYS A 627 29.77 10.42 2.91
N LEU A 628 29.31 11.65 2.70
CA LEU A 628 28.66 12.08 1.44
C LEU A 628 29.67 12.36 0.30
N VAL A 629 30.56 11.40 0.07
CA VAL A 629 31.63 11.44 -0.93
C VAL A 629 31.29 10.59 -2.15
N ASP A 630 32.00 10.79 -3.25
CA ASP A 630 31.80 10.00 -4.46
C ASP A 630 32.46 8.62 -4.34
N TRP A 631 31.96 7.66 -5.13
CA TRP A 631 32.39 6.26 -5.06
C TRP A 631 33.91 6.03 -5.17
N PRO A 632 34.67 6.72 -6.05
CA PRO A 632 36.12 6.53 -6.12
C PRO A 632 36.85 6.82 -4.79
N VAL A 633 36.33 7.73 -3.96
CA VAL A 633 36.87 8.02 -2.62
C VAL A 633 36.60 6.85 -1.67
N VAL A 634 35.38 6.31 -1.69
CA VAL A 634 35.01 5.12 -0.91
C VAL A 634 35.89 3.93 -1.28
N GLN A 635 36.08 3.70 -2.58
CA GLN A 635 36.87 2.57 -3.08
C GLN A 635 38.36 2.67 -2.71
N ALA A 636 38.90 3.88 -2.59
CA ALA A 636 40.29 4.12 -2.22
C ALA A 636 40.55 4.02 -0.70
N ASP A 637 39.52 4.17 0.15
CA ASP A 637 39.61 4.09 1.61
C ASP A 637 39.09 2.73 2.12
N PRO A 638 39.96 1.85 2.66
CA PRO A 638 39.55 0.54 3.15
C PRO A 638 38.47 0.57 4.23
N GLN A 639 38.43 1.61 5.08
CA GLN A 639 37.45 1.72 6.16
C GLN A 639 36.07 2.09 5.60
N LEU A 640 36.01 3.05 4.68
CA LEU A 640 34.76 3.43 4.01
C LEU A 640 34.22 2.27 3.18
N LEU A 641 35.07 1.63 2.38
CA LEU A 641 34.68 0.47 1.58
C LEU A 641 34.13 -0.67 2.44
N ASN A 642 34.83 -1.02 3.52
CA ASN A 642 34.38 -2.05 4.44
C ASN A 642 33.03 -1.67 5.07
N GLY A 643 32.83 -0.40 5.45
CA GLY A 643 31.55 0.07 5.99
C GLY A 643 30.37 -0.13 5.05
N VAL A 644 30.53 0.17 3.76
CA VAL A 644 29.48 -0.03 2.75
C VAL A 644 29.21 -1.52 2.52
N LEU A 645 30.27 -2.33 2.38
CA LEU A 645 30.14 -3.78 2.18
C LEU A 645 29.46 -4.48 3.36
N VAL A 646 29.80 -4.09 4.60
CA VAL A 646 29.11 -4.58 5.81
C VAL A 646 27.62 -4.23 5.74
N GLY A 647 27.28 -3.00 5.34
CA GLY A 647 25.89 -2.58 5.18
C GLY A 647 25.11 -3.48 4.23
N VAL A 648 25.63 -3.71 3.01
CA VAL A 648 25.00 -4.57 2.02
C VAL A 648 24.88 -6.02 2.51
N ALA A 649 25.95 -6.59 3.06
CA ALA A 649 25.94 -7.95 3.59
C ALA A 649 24.91 -8.13 4.71
N ASN A 650 24.85 -7.19 5.67
CA ASN A 650 23.91 -7.23 6.78
C ASN A 650 22.46 -7.09 6.33
N THR A 651 22.17 -6.20 5.37
CA THR A 651 20.82 -6.05 4.82
C THR A 651 20.35 -7.33 4.14
N LEU A 652 21.18 -7.91 3.25
CA LEU A 652 20.83 -9.15 2.53
C LEU A 652 20.70 -10.35 3.47
N TRP A 653 21.59 -10.46 4.46
CA TRP A 653 21.50 -11.48 5.49
C TRP A 653 20.23 -11.33 6.33
N SER A 654 19.87 -10.10 6.71
CA SER A 654 18.65 -9.84 7.47
C SER A 654 17.39 -10.19 6.69
N LEU A 655 17.32 -9.81 5.40
CA LEU A 655 16.22 -10.19 4.53
C LEU A 655 16.07 -11.71 4.45
N ARG A 656 17.18 -12.45 4.33
CA ARG A 656 17.20 -13.91 4.34
C ARG A 656 16.65 -14.51 5.64
N GLN A 657 17.02 -13.95 6.79
CA GLN A 657 16.51 -14.39 8.10
C GLN A 657 15.04 -14.05 8.30
N LEU A 658 14.54 -12.98 7.68
CA LEU A 658 13.12 -12.60 7.64
C LEU A 658 12.31 -13.39 6.59
N GLY A 659 12.93 -14.37 5.90
CA GLY A 659 12.28 -15.26 4.95
C GLY A 659 12.37 -14.82 3.48
N TYR A 660 12.97 -13.67 3.17
CA TYR A 660 13.15 -13.18 1.80
C TYR A 660 14.47 -13.68 1.23
N ARG A 661 14.41 -14.62 0.28
CA ARG A 661 15.59 -15.29 -0.26
C ARG A 661 15.68 -15.09 -1.76
N SER A 662 16.87 -14.74 -2.23
CA SER A 662 17.15 -14.74 -3.66
C SER A 662 17.98 -15.94 -4.06
N HIS A 663 17.92 -16.29 -5.34
CA HIS A 663 18.80 -17.26 -5.97
C HIS A 663 19.20 -16.82 -7.38
N PRO A 664 20.33 -17.29 -7.92
CA PRO A 664 20.71 -17.01 -9.30
C PRO A 664 19.61 -17.40 -10.29
N VAL A 665 19.33 -16.55 -11.28
CA VAL A 665 18.40 -16.87 -12.39
C VAL A 665 19.01 -17.97 -13.26
N TRP A 666 20.29 -17.82 -13.58
CA TRP A 666 21.07 -18.80 -14.33
C TRP A 666 21.73 -19.77 -13.37
N ARG A 667 21.47 -21.06 -13.54
CA ARG A 667 22.04 -22.13 -12.72
C ARG A 667 23.01 -22.99 -13.52
N ALA A 668 24.04 -23.49 -12.86
CA ALA A 668 25.02 -24.36 -13.50
C ALA A 668 24.50 -25.79 -13.61
N TYR A 669 24.62 -26.37 -14.80
CA TYR A 669 24.30 -27.77 -15.09
C TYR A 669 25.47 -28.44 -15.81
N THR A 670 25.73 -29.70 -15.50
CA THR A 670 26.59 -30.54 -16.32
C THR A 670 25.78 -31.19 -17.43
N ARG A 671 26.35 -31.24 -18.63
CA ARG A 671 25.74 -31.98 -19.74
C ARG A 671 25.89 -33.48 -19.48
N ALA A 672 24.86 -34.25 -19.83
CA ALA A 672 24.76 -35.68 -19.61
C ALA A 672 24.22 -36.42 -20.85
N GLY A 673 24.55 -37.70 -20.95
CA GLY A 673 24.15 -38.57 -22.06
C GLY A 673 25.13 -38.59 -23.23
N THR A 674 24.82 -39.43 -24.21
CA THR A 674 25.64 -39.68 -25.40
C THR A 674 24.88 -39.32 -26.67
N VAL A 675 25.60 -38.94 -27.72
CA VAL A 675 25.06 -38.61 -29.05
C VAL A 675 25.79 -39.37 -30.14
N ARG A 676 25.21 -39.40 -31.33
CA ARG A 676 25.94 -39.75 -32.55
C ARG A 676 26.30 -38.48 -33.32
N ALA A 677 27.55 -38.33 -33.76
CA ALA A 677 27.96 -37.15 -34.50
C ALA A 677 28.89 -37.48 -35.66
N GLU A 678 28.76 -36.71 -36.74
CA GLU A 678 29.57 -36.76 -37.96
C GLU A 678 29.96 -35.34 -38.40
N GLN A 679 31.20 -35.16 -38.85
CA GLN A 679 31.67 -33.88 -39.38
C GLN A 679 31.35 -33.81 -40.88
N HIS A 680 30.85 -32.66 -41.34
CA HIS A 680 30.57 -32.42 -42.76
C HIS A 680 31.60 -31.47 -43.37
N ASP A 681 32.13 -31.82 -44.55
CA ASP A 681 33.18 -31.04 -45.22
C ASP A 681 32.63 -29.97 -46.19
N SER A 682 31.31 -29.84 -46.28
CA SER A 682 30.62 -28.87 -47.14
C SER A 682 29.46 -28.21 -46.38
N PRO A 683 29.09 -26.94 -46.71
CA PRO A 683 27.95 -26.30 -46.09
C PRO A 683 26.67 -27.11 -46.32
N TRP A 684 25.80 -27.15 -45.31
CA TRP A 684 24.56 -27.91 -45.37
C TRP A 684 23.45 -27.21 -44.59
N THR A 685 22.22 -27.60 -44.87
CA THR A 685 21.03 -27.06 -44.21
C THR A 685 20.20 -28.17 -43.60
N TRP A 686 19.49 -27.86 -42.52
CA TRP A 686 18.51 -28.75 -41.89
C TRP A 686 17.33 -27.94 -41.37
N THR A 687 16.25 -28.62 -41.02
CA THR A 687 15.04 -27.97 -40.51
C THR A 687 14.94 -28.19 -39.02
N SER A 688 14.86 -27.10 -38.24
CA SER A 688 14.66 -27.17 -36.79
C SER A 688 13.29 -27.77 -36.45
N PRO A 689 13.10 -28.26 -35.21
CA PRO A 689 11.77 -28.67 -34.74
C PRO A 689 10.71 -27.56 -34.86
N SER A 690 11.11 -26.29 -34.79
CA SER A 690 10.25 -25.11 -34.99
C SER A 690 9.93 -24.81 -36.47
N GLY A 691 10.45 -25.60 -37.42
CA GLY A 691 10.22 -25.43 -38.86
C GLY A 691 11.14 -24.41 -39.55
N ALA A 692 12.10 -23.83 -38.83
CA ALA A 692 13.08 -22.90 -39.40
C ALA A 692 14.15 -23.65 -40.20
N THR A 693 14.60 -23.08 -41.32
CA THR A 693 15.73 -23.62 -42.09
C THR A 693 17.04 -23.11 -41.50
N MET A 694 17.83 -24.02 -40.94
CA MET A 694 19.11 -23.76 -40.29
C MET A 694 20.25 -23.97 -41.29
N GLN A 695 21.31 -23.17 -41.20
CA GLN A 695 22.52 -23.32 -42.04
C GLN A 695 23.74 -23.64 -41.17
N ALA A 696 24.57 -24.54 -41.66
CA ALA A 696 25.83 -24.94 -41.05
C ALA A 696 26.96 -24.84 -42.07
N ASP A 697 28.13 -24.42 -41.61
CA ASP A 697 29.30 -24.20 -42.45
C ASP A 697 30.05 -25.51 -42.72
N ALA A 698 30.93 -25.47 -43.73
CA ALA A 698 31.89 -26.56 -43.93
C ALA A 698 32.79 -26.72 -42.70
N GLY A 699 32.90 -27.94 -42.19
CA GLY A 699 33.64 -28.30 -40.99
C GLY A 699 32.77 -28.44 -39.74
N ASP A 700 31.50 -28.05 -39.77
CA ASP A 700 30.59 -28.19 -38.64
C ASP A 700 30.12 -29.64 -38.45
N TRP A 701 29.75 -29.97 -37.21
CA TRP A 701 29.30 -31.29 -36.83
C TRP A 701 27.79 -31.40 -36.91
N ARG A 702 27.31 -32.48 -37.54
CA ARG A 702 25.92 -32.92 -37.42
C ARG A 702 25.81 -33.84 -36.22
N VAL A 703 24.94 -33.49 -35.29
CA VAL A 703 24.69 -34.25 -34.06
C VAL A 703 23.28 -34.86 -34.13
N HIS A 704 23.16 -36.12 -33.72
CA HIS A 704 21.93 -36.90 -33.69
C HIS A 704 21.67 -37.45 -32.30
N ASP A 705 20.45 -37.25 -31.80
CA ASP A 705 19.98 -37.84 -30.55
C ASP A 705 18.45 -38.07 -30.60
N GLY A 706 17.99 -39.29 -30.30
CA GLY A 706 16.56 -39.60 -30.16
C GLY A 706 15.66 -39.26 -31.36
N GLY A 707 16.20 -39.07 -32.57
CA GLY A 707 15.46 -38.62 -33.76
C GLY A 707 15.56 -37.13 -34.06
N ALA A 708 16.08 -36.32 -33.13
CA ALA A 708 16.48 -34.95 -33.36
C ALA A 708 17.86 -34.88 -34.03
N THR A 709 18.04 -33.89 -34.90
CA THR A 709 19.32 -33.60 -35.56
C THR A 709 19.58 -32.12 -35.53
N TRP A 710 20.79 -31.69 -35.18
CA TRP A 710 21.19 -30.29 -35.21
C TRP A 710 22.67 -30.14 -35.59
N SER A 711 23.05 -28.92 -35.98
CA SER A 711 24.45 -28.56 -36.25
C SER A 711 25.14 -28.00 -35.01
N VAL A 712 26.43 -28.27 -34.85
CA VAL A 712 27.29 -27.67 -33.82
C VAL A 712 28.59 -27.22 -34.46
N ARG A 713 28.98 -25.95 -34.23
CA ARG A 713 30.25 -25.41 -34.75
C ARG A 713 31.43 -26.25 -34.26
N ASN A 714 32.42 -26.48 -35.13
CA ASN A 714 33.55 -27.36 -34.80
C ASN A 714 34.28 -26.98 -33.50
N GLU A 715 34.47 -25.69 -33.24
CA GLU A 715 35.13 -25.21 -32.01
C GLU A 715 34.32 -25.56 -30.75
N ILE A 716 33.00 -25.40 -30.79
CA ILE A 716 32.08 -25.73 -29.69
C ILE A 716 31.99 -27.25 -29.52
N PHE A 717 31.96 -28.00 -30.63
CA PHE A 717 31.86 -29.46 -30.58
C PHE A 717 33.07 -30.07 -29.85
N ARG A 718 34.28 -29.58 -30.17
CA ARG A 718 35.52 -30.08 -29.54
C ARG A 718 35.63 -29.78 -28.05
N SER A 719 35.02 -28.70 -27.56
CA SER A 719 35.03 -28.36 -26.13
C SER A 719 33.91 -29.04 -25.34
N SER A 720 32.83 -29.46 -26.01
CA SER A 720 31.62 -29.94 -25.34
C SER A 720 31.27 -31.41 -25.58
N TYR A 721 32.10 -32.14 -26.34
CA TYR A 721 31.95 -33.58 -26.58
C TYR A 721 33.28 -34.33 -26.45
N LEU A 722 33.25 -35.48 -25.77
CA LEU A 722 34.36 -36.43 -25.68
C LEU A 722 34.07 -37.63 -26.57
N HIS A 723 35.02 -38.00 -27.43
CA HIS A 723 34.89 -39.17 -28.28
C HIS A 723 34.88 -40.44 -27.44
N ILE A 724 33.90 -41.33 -27.67
CA ILE A 724 33.88 -42.66 -27.06
C ILE A 724 34.40 -43.69 -28.06
N ARG A 725 33.65 -43.89 -29.15
CA ARG A 725 33.95 -44.89 -30.20
C ARG A 725 33.15 -44.62 -31.46
N ASN A 726 33.71 -44.92 -32.64
CA ASN A 726 33.04 -44.71 -33.93
C ASN A 726 32.44 -43.30 -34.03
N ASN A 727 31.12 -43.21 -34.23
CA ASN A 727 30.39 -41.94 -34.26
C ASN A 727 29.70 -41.63 -32.92
N GLU A 728 29.96 -42.36 -31.83
CA GLU A 728 29.40 -42.10 -30.49
C GLU A 728 30.29 -41.15 -29.69
N TRP A 729 29.66 -40.12 -29.12
CA TRP A 729 30.30 -39.06 -28.34
C TRP A 729 29.56 -38.83 -27.02
N GLN A 730 30.28 -38.58 -25.94
CA GLN A 730 29.73 -38.21 -24.64
C GLN A 730 29.66 -36.69 -24.53
N ARG A 731 28.52 -36.16 -24.09
CA ARG A 731 28.43 -34.74 -23.75
C ARG A 731 29.28 -34.45 -22.52
N CYS A 732 30.02 -33.35 -22.53
CA CYS A 732 30.80 -32.88 -21.39
C CYS A 732 30.71 -31.36 -21.25
N GLY A 733 31.30 -30.84 -20.18
CA GLY A 733 31.29 -29.41 -19.86
C GLY A 733 30.07 -28.97 -19.05
N THR A 734 30.12 -27.71 -18.62
CA THR A 734 29.08 -27.07 -17.82
C THR A 734 28.38 -26.03 -18.68
N VAL A 735 27.07 -25.87 -18.45
CA VAL A 735 26.26 -24.81 -19.05
C VAL A 735 25.55 -24.06 -17.96
N LEU A 736 25.12 -22.85 -18.28
CA LEU A 736 24.11 -22.16 -17.50
C LEU A 736 22.73 -22.44 -18.09
N ALA A 737 21.73 -22.65 -17.27
CA ALA A 737 20.36 -22.77 -17.74
C ALA A 737 19.38 -22.05 -16.82
N ARG A 738 18.28 -21.59 -17.42
CA ARG A 738 17.12 -21.02 -16.74
C ARG A 738 15.85 -21.44 -17.47
N ARG A 739 14.69 -21.31 -16.84
CA ARG A 739 13.42 -21.43 -17.56
C ARG A 739 13.23 -20.26 -18.54
N ALA A 740 12.65 -20.57 -19.69
CA ALA A 740 12.22 -19.58 -20.67
C ALA A 740 11.05 -18.76 -20.12
N HIS A 741 10.96 -17.50 -20.52
CA HIS A 741 9.77 -16.70 -20.28
C HIS A 741 8.68 -17.07 -21.32
N PRO A 742 7.38 -16.97 -20.99
CA PRO A 742 6.32 -17.25 -21.96
C PRO A 742 6.43 -16.37 -23.21
N GLY A 743 6.51 -17.00 -24.38
CA GLY A 743 6.65 -16.30 -25.67
C GLY A 743 8.02 -15.65 -25.90
N GLU A 744 9.03 -16.04 -25.13
CA GLU A 744 10.39 -15.52 -25.26
C GLU A 744 11.01 -15.90 -26.60
N THR A 745 11.62 -14.93 -27.29
CA THR A 745 12.45 -15.18 -28.47
C THR A 745 13.91 -15.17 -28.07
N ILE A 746 14.59 -16.30 -28.29
CA ILE A 746 16.00 -16.52 -27.99
C ILE A 746 16.83 -16.29 -29.25
N GLU A 747 17.80 -15.40 -29.17
CA GLU A 747 18.84 -15.25 -30.21
C GLU A 747 19.80 -16.44 -30.12
N THR A 748 19.64 -17.40 -31.05
CA THR A 748 20.56 -18.55 -31.16
C THR A 748 21.66 -18.25 -32.18
N ALA A 749 22.69 -19.10 -32.23
CA ALA A 749 23.79 -18.95 -33.18
C ALA A 749 23.34 -19.08 -34.65
N GLU A 750 22.15 -19.62 -34.88
CA GLU A 750 21.55 -19.90 -36.17
C GLU A 750 20.36 -18.97 -36.51
N GLY A 751 19.92 -18.15 -35.55
CA GLY A 751 18.85 -17.14 -35.72
C GLY A 751 17.89 -17.05 -34.53
N PRO A 752 16.93 -16.12 -34.55
CA PRO A 752 15.95 -15.98 -33.48
C PRO A 752 15.00 -17.18 -33.45
N THR A 753 14.83 -17.82 -32.30
CA THR A 753 13.92 -18.95 -32.09
C THR A 753 12.99 -18.68 -30.92
N ALA A 754 11.68 -18.88 -31.10
CA ALA A 754 10.72 -18.79 -30.01
C ALA A 754 10.82 -20.04 -29.10
N ALA A 755 10.85 -19.83 -27.79
CA ALA A 755 10.76 -20.88 -26.79
C ALA A 755 9.28 -21.13 -26.43
N ASP A 756 8.91 -22.40 -26.26
CA ASP A 756 7.57 -22.77 -25.80
C ASP A 756 7.45 -22.62 -24.27
N ASP A 757 6.22 -22.59 -23.77
CA ASP A 757 5.99 -22.47 -22.33
C ASP A 757 6.50 -23.71 -21.57
N GLY A 758 7.34 -23.47 -20.55
CA GLY A 758 8.00 -24.52 -19.79
C GLY A 758 9.38 -24.94 -20.32
N ASP A 759 9.81 -24.45 -21.49
CA ASP A 759 11.15 -24.71 -22.03
C ASP A 759 12.26 -24.13 -21.14
N TRP A 760 13.47 -24.64 -21.35
CA TRP A 760 14.70 -24.12 -20.76
C TRP A 760 15.51 -23.34 -21.79
N VAL A 761 16.04 -22.19 -21.39
CA VAL A 761 17.09 -21.50 -22.12
C VAL A 761 18.42 -21.97 -21.56
N VAL A 762 19.23 -22.59 -22.42
CA VAL A 762 20.58 -23.03 -22.07
C VAL A 762 21.58 -22.08 -22.70
N LYS A 763 22.60 -21.72 -21.93
CA LYS A 763 23.70 -20.84 -22.31
C LYS A 763 25.03 -21.58 -22.15
N GLY A 764 25.79 -21.67 -23.24
CA GLY A 764 27.11 -22.27 -23.24
C GLY A 764 28.22 -21.32 -22.78
N GLU A 765 29.45 -21.82 -22.73
CA GLU A 765 30.62 -21.08 -22.23
C GLU A 765 31.00 -19.89 -23.11
N ALA A 766 30.76 -19.97 -24.42
CA ALA A 766 30.98 -18.86 -25.35
C ALA A 766 29.83 -17.84 -25.34
N GLY A 767 28.80 -18.05 -24.51
CA GLY A 767 27.66 -17.18 -24.33
C GLY A 767 26.52 -17.39 -25.33
N GLU A 768 26.66 -18.37 -26.22
CA GLU A 768 25.64 -18.83 -27.14
C GLU A 768 24.45 -19.42 -26.38
N GLN A 769 23.22 -19.17 -26.87
CA GLN A 769 21.98 -19.58 -26.22
C GLN A 769 21.11 -20.42 -27.15
N TRP A 770 20.39 -21.38 -26.58
CA TRP A 770 19.41 -22.18 -27.33
C TRP A 770 18.27 -22.64 -26.42
N PRO A 771 17.03 -22.74 -26.93
CA PRO A 771 15.92 -23.33 -26.20
C PRO A 771 16.02 -24.85 -26.17
N VAL A 772 15.58 -25.47 -25.08
CA VAL A 772 15.54 -26.91 -24.87
C VAL A 772 14.21 -27.28 -24.20
N PRO A 773 13.40 -28.18 -24.79
CA PRO A 773 12.17 -28.66 -24.17
C PRO A 773 12.40 -29.27 -22.78
N ALA A 774 11.42 -29.13 -21.87
CA ALA A 774 11.58 -29.51 -20.47
C ALA A 774 11.96 -30.99 -20.24
N ASP A 775 11.36 -31.89 -21.01
CA ASP A 775 11.64 -33.33 -20.97
C ASP A 775 13.04 -33.66 -21.49
N VAL A 776 13.45 -33.01 -22.59
CA VAL A 776 14.80 -33.10 -23.16
C VAL A 776 15.83 -32.53 -22.17
N PHE A 777 15.51 -31.43 -21.50
CA PHE A 777 16.39 -30.83 -20.51
C PHE A 777 16.63 -31.77 -19.33
N ALA A 778 15.56 -32.37 -18.78
CA ALA A 778 15.64 -33.30 -17.67
C ALA A 778 16.46 -34.57 -17.98
N LEU A 779 16.52 -34.99 -19.25
CA LEU A 779 17.31 -36.13 -19.70
C LEU A 779 18.80 -35.82 -19.87
N HIS A 780 19.14 -34.59 -20.28
CA HIS A 780 20.49 -34.26 -20.75
C HIS A 780 21.25 -33.26 -19.88
N TYR A 781 20.65 -32.72 -18.83
CA TYR A 781 21.30 -31.77 -17.94
C TYR A 781 21.08 -32.16 -16.49
N VAL A 782 22.18 -32.21 -15.74
CA VAL A 782 22.17 -32.54 -14.31
C VAL A 782 22.63 -31.31 -13.54
N ALA A 783 21.87 -30.92 -12.52
CA ALA A 783 22.22 -29.74 -11.71
C ALA A 783 23.59 -29.95 -11.04
N VAL A 784 24.46 -28.96 -11.13
CA VAL A 784 25.71 -28.95 -10.37
C VAL A 784 25.37 -28.62 -8.92
N PRO A 785 25.74 -29.44 -7.93
CA PRO A 785 25.53 -29.10 -6.53
C PRO A 785 26.24 -27.78 -6.21
N THR A 786 25.51 -26.79 -5.72
CA THR A 786 26.08 -25.55 -5.17
C THR A 786 26.93 -25.92 -3.94
N GLN A 787 28.23 -25.60 -3.99
CA GLN A 787 29.19 -25.85 -2.89
C GLN A 787 29.01 -24.91 -1.70
#